data_AF-A0A516G9G0-F1
#
_entry.id   AF-A0A516G9G0-F1
#
_cell.length_a   1.000
_cell.length_b   1.000
_cell.length_c   1.000
_cell.angle_alpha   90.00
_cell.angle_beta   90.00
_cell.angle_gamma   90.00
#
_symmetry.space_group_name_H-M   'P 1'
#
loop_
_entity.id
_entity.type
_entity.pdbx_description
1 polymer ?
#
loop_
_entity_poly.entity_id
_entity_poly.type
_entity_poly.pdbx_seq_one_letter_code
_entity_poly.pdbx_strand_id
1 'polypeptide(L)'
;MGPQPTSIVSITTPEEARALGEHLLNRKRTRPVCVVSVADQATTPFIDVGEVARELGEVCEYYLVPTGRLTFALTDLLPEAAGVYGGAGRIYGPADEWTANPFTGCPLVMCREVARGPAATDQLIQQGLRFGGSSTSTVAPTSRHSTFTVKQIYPPSRALAVDADGQFASLWAESLLPGVDIDSLVVPGQRIEGRVVLGAGRIAPADLPRPSAQALREYAVGSVVLVRVAEVLVDRASVELVPGLRAVLHRDDVTGNPIDRMTSLVSEGEVLGARVLRIGVPGGKGWRLGTLDVDDDEPLVTAPALLPGGPPWLRSEQIGVVARVEAAPPSAPTAPVAVPKPAPPPGVPVARPVAPKPAPKPGPPGVVQALAPQPVPVPVHKPAPTPPRPVLPPDDSPLLLRLSEAEKVIGDLQLTVERLRVEQARLRNTLRDLAGQPPRPGQAEALAAAEEAEALRQQRSDLEGTARSQEAEIDRLREEAASQRLELRRAKQDAQRAKRAQRESGEAPTVWSDPERQFRWEVEQAWAVRIPAAEKPSLPLREYVVLPGFLDSLAETAGIDRSKVVDVVVDIATGRVHDIPARETHQLRSGDGGAPARTREDGATCWRVALQINTPSARRLHFWQPPGRPPELSSVRLHDDFQP
;
A
#
# COMPACT_ATOMS: atom_id res chain seq x y z
N MET A 1 -34.61 -10.21 -33.43
CA MET A 1 -34.54 -8.75 -33.59
C MET A 1 -33.32 -8.30 -32.81
N GLY A 2 -32.29 -7.77 -33.48
CA GLY A 2 -31.13 -7.20 -32.79
C GLY A 2 -31.55 -6.02 -31.90
N PRO A 3 -30.78 -5.66 -30.87
CA PRO A 3 -31.05 -4.48 -30.08
C PRO A 3 -31.07 -3.26 -31.00
N GLN A 4 -32.13 -2.46 -30.91
CA GLN A 4 -32.21 -1.16 -31.57
C GLN A 4 -31.03 -0.30 -31.10
N PRO A 5 -30.32 0.40 -32.00
CA PRO A 5 -29.21 1.26 -31.59
C PRO A 5 -29.74 2.35 -30.65
N THR A 6 -29.12 2.49 -29.47
CA THR A 6 -29.43 3.57 -28.53
C THR A 6 -29.20 4.91 -29.25
N SER A 7 -30.24 5.74 -29.36
CA SER A 7 -30.18 6.96 -30.16
C SER A 7 -29.29 8.01 -29.50
N ILE A 8 -28.21 8.41 -30.19
CA ILE A 8 -27.39 9.56 -29.82
C ILE A 8 -28.04 10.82 -30.41
N VAL A 9 -28.35 11.79 -29.55
CA VAL A 9 -29.00 13.05 -29.96
C VAL A 9 -27.95 14.13 -30.21
N SER A 10 -27.83 14.56 -31.45
CA SER A 10 -26.95 15.68 -31.81
C SER A 10 -27.66 17.02 -31.61
N ILE A 11 -27.09 17.88 -30.77
CA ILE A 11 -27.53 19.26 -30.53
C ILE A 11 -26.96 20.14 -31.63
N THR A 12 -27.84 20.84 -32.35
CA THR A 12 -27.48 21.68 -33.50
C THR A 12 -27.89 23.13 -33.34
N THR A 13 -28.88 23.41 -32.47
CA THR A 13 -29.41 24.76 -32.22
C THR A 13 -29.24 25.20 -30.75
N PRO A 14 -29.11 26.52 -30.47
CA PRO A 14 -29.08 27.03 -29.11
C PRO A 14 -30.34 26.69 -28.30
N GLU A 15 -31.50 26.59 -28.96
CA GLU A 15 -32.77 26.21 -28.35
C GLU A 15 -32.74 24.76 -27.86
N GLU A 16 -32.20 23.83 -28.65
CA GLU A 16 -31.95 22.45 -28.24
C GLU A 16 -30.95 22.36 -27.07
N ALA A 17 -29.91 23.20 -27.08
CA ALA A 17 -28.94 23.26 -25.98
C ALA A 17 -29.58 23.75 -24.67
N ARG A 18 -30.50 24.72 -24.74
CA ARG A 18 -31.26 25.18 -23.58
C ARG A 18 -32.24 24.11 -23.08
N ALA A 19 -32.94 23.45 -23.98
CA ALA A 19 -33.84 22.33 -23.64
C ALA A 19 -33.07 21.17 -22.97
N LEU A 20 -31.84 20.89 -23.41
CA LEU A 20 -30.96 19.93 -22.74
C LEU A 20 -30.60 20.41 -21.33
N GLY A 21 -30.25 21.68 -21.14
CA GLY A 21 -29.98 22.24 -19.80
C GLY A 21 -31.15 22.12 -18.84
N GLU A 22 -32.36 22.45 -19.30
CA GLU A 22 -33.61 22.27 -18.53
C GLU A 22 -33.87 20.80 -18.19
N HIS A 23 -33.60 19.90 -19.14
CA HIS A 23 -33.73 18.46 -18.93
C HIS A 23 -32.72 17.93 -17.90
N LEU A 24 -31.47 18.40 -17.93
CA LEU A 24 -30.45 18.03 -16.95
C LEU A 24 -30.88 18.40 -15.52
N LEU A 25 -31.46 19.59 -15.35
CA LEU A 25 -31.94 20.15 -14.07
C LEU A 25 -33.28 19.58 -13.60
N ASN A 26 -33.98 18.81 -14.43
CA ASN A 26 -35.26 18.24 -14.06
C ASN A 26 -35.10 17.16 -12.98
N ARG A 27 -35.48 17.49 -11.74
CA ARG A 27 -35.43 16.57 -10.58
C ARG A 27 -36.29 15.30 -10.73
N LYS A 28 -37.23 15.26 -11.70
CA LYS A 28 -38.03 14.07 -11.98
C LYS A 28 -37.34 13.09 -12.94
N ARG A 29 -36.15 13.44 -13.46
CA ARG A 29 -35.37 12.58 -14.35
C ARG A 29 -34.87 11.35 -13.59
N THR A 30 -35.08 10.18 -14.17
CA THR A 30 -34.69 8.89 -13.58
C THR A 30 -33.43 8.30 -14.19
N ARG A 31 -33.02 8.76 -15.39
CA ARG A 31 -31.86 8.24 -16.12
C ARG A 31 -30.72 9.26 -16.13
N PRO A 32 -29.47 8.86 -15.88
CA PRO A 32 -28.31 9.73 -16.10
C PRO A 32 -28.22 10.19 -17.57
N VAL A 33 -27.60 11.35 -17.79
CA VAL A 33 -27.41 11.93 -19.13
C VAL A 33 -25.92 12.09 -19.38
N CYS A 34 -25.43 11.45 -20.44
CA CYS A 34 -24.09 11.59 -20.96
C CYS A 34 -24.07 12.66 -22.05
N VAL A 35 -23.30 13.72 -21.83
CA VAL A 35 -23.10 14.77 -22.83
C VAL A 35 -21.64 14.79 -23.22
N VAL A 36 -21.36 14.70 -24.52
CA VAL A 36 -20.01 14.80 -25.08
C VAL A 36 -19.97 15.98 -26.04
N SER A 37 -18.92 16.78 -25.92
CA SER A 37 -18.69 17.92 -26.80
C SER A 37 -17.73 17.57 -27.93
N VAL A 38 -17.95 18.13 -29.12
CA VAL A 38 -17.00 18.04 -30.25
C VAL A 38 -16.02 19.20 -30.13
N ALA A 39 -14.70 18.95 -30.18
CA ALA A 39 -13.67 19.98 -29.99
C ALA A 39 -13.74 21.08 -31.07
N ASP A 40 -13.34 22.30 -30.70
CA ASP A 40 -13.23 23.43 -31.62
C ASP A 40 -12.13 23.08 -32.64
N GLN A 41 -12.48 22.94 -33.93
CA GLN A 41 -11.67 22.38 -35.05
C GLN A 41 -11.80 20.87 -35.35
N ALA A 42 -12.60 20.12 -34.61
CA ALA A 42 -12.92 18.74 -34.96
C ALA A 42 -14.31 18.62 -35.58
N THR A 43 -14.48 17.74 -36.58
CA THR A 43 -15.80 17.38 -37.14
C THR A 43 -16.44 16.20 -36.42
N THR A 44 -15.64 15.43 -35.68
CA THR A 44 -16.06 14.27 -34.88
C THR A 44 -15.53 14.41 -33.45
N PRO A 45 -16.26 13.92 -32.42
CA PRO A 45 -15.75 13.95 -31.06
C PRO A 45 -14.50 13.06 -30.93
N PHE A 46 -13.56 13.46 -30.07
CA PHE A 46 -12.41 12.60 -29.73
C PHE A 46 -12.81 11.47 -28.78
N ILE A 47 -13.83 11.69 -27.95
CA ILE A 47 -14.47 10.66 -27.14
C ILE A 47 -15.47 9.92 -28.03
N ASP A 48 -15.35 8.59 -28.12
CA ASP A 48 -16.24 7.77 -28.93
C ASP A 48 -17.59 7.58 -28.21
N VAL A 49 -18.53 8.50 -28.46
CA VAL A 49 -19.89 8.45 -27.90
C VAL A 49 -20.64 7.17 -28.32
N GLY A 50 -20.30 6.58 -29.47
CA GLY A 50 -20.86 5.32 -29.92
C GLY A 50 -20.41 4.16 -29.03
N GLU A 51 -19.12 4.11 -28.69
CA GLU A 51 -18.60 3.17 -27.68
C GLU A 51 -19.23 3.41 -26.31
N VAL A 52 -19.33 4.67 -25.85
CA VAL A 52 -20.01 4.98 -24.59
C VAL A 52 -21.48 4.51 -24.60
N ALA A 53 -22.22 4.73 -25.69
CA ALA A 53 -23.60 4.31 -25.82
C ALA A 53 -23.78 2.79 -25.90
N ARG A 54 -22.83 2.10 -26.55
CA ARG A 54 -22.75 0.63 -26.62
C ARG A 54 -22.35 0.00 -25.30
N GLU A 55 -21.62 0.71 -24.44
CA GLU A 55 -21.20 0.22 -23.13
C GLU A 55 -22.20 0.58 -22.03
N LEU A 56 -22.81 1.76 -22.03
CA LEU A 56 -23.78 2.15 -20.99
C LEU A 56 -25.23 1.77 -21.33
N GLY A 57 -25.55 1.46 -22.59
CA GLY A 57 -26.87 0.97 -23.01
C GLY A 57 -28.01 1.92 -22.64
N GLU A 58 -29.16 1.37 -22.26
CA GLU A 58 -30.33 2.16 -21.86
C GLU A 58 -30.19 2.81 -20.47
N VAL A 59 -29.07 2.61 -19.77
CA VAL A 59 -28.83 3.26 -18.47
C VAL A 59 -28.69 4.77 -18.63
N CYS A 60 -28.09 5.25 -19.73
CA CYS A 60 -27.85 6.66 -20.00
C CYS A 60 -28.64 7.17 -21.21
N GLU A 61 -28.90 8.48 -21.25
CA GLU A 61 -29.26 9.21 -22.46
C GLU A 61 -28.01 9.88 -23.04
N TYR A 62 -27.84 9.90 -24.35
CA TYR A 62 -26.58 10.32 -24.99
C TYR A 62 -26.79 11.55 -25.87
N TYR A 63 -26.02 12.59 -25.60
CA TYR A 63 -26.06 13.84 -26.34
C TYR A 63 -24.68 14.20 -26.86
N LEU A 64 -24.64 14.66 -28.11
CA LEU A 64 -23.47 15.21 -28.76
C LEU A 64 -23.68 16.70 -29.00
N VAL A 65 -22.76 17.55 -28.53
CA VAL A 65 -22.88 19.01 -28.69
C VAL A 65 -21.61 19.61 -29.31
N PRO A 66 -21.68 20.32 -30.44
CA PRO A 66 -20.54 21.07 -30.95
C PRO A 66 -20.06 22.13 -29.95
N THR A 67 -18.75 22.18 -29.69
CA THR A 67 -18.16 23.23 -28.84
C THR A 67 -18.39 24.60 -29.46
N GLY A 68 -18.61 25.60 -28.60
CA GLY A 68 -18.85 26.99 -28.97
C GLY A 68 -20.20 27.46 -28.48
N ARG A 69 -20.95 28.17 -29.33
CA ARG A 69 -22.23 28.80 -28.97
C ARG A 69 -23.24 27.86 -28.30
N LEU A 70 -23.24 26.57 -28.68
CA LEU A 70 -24.18 25.57 -28.17
C LEU A 70 -23.79 25.11 -26.77
N THR A 71 -22.52 24.82 -26.53
CA THR A 71 -22.01 24.51 -25.18
C THR A 71 -22.15 25.69 -24.23
N PHE A 72 -22.06 26.94 -24.71
CA PHE A 72 -22.33 28.14 -23.90
C PHE A 72 -23.81 28.24 -23.54
N ALA A 73 -24.72 28.13 -24.52
CA ALA A 73 -26.17 28.16 -24.27
C ALA A 73 -26.63 27.06 -23.30
N LEU A 74 -25.98 25.88 -23.30
CA LEU A 74 -26.17 24.83 -22.30
C LEU A 74 -25.62 25.25 -20.93
N THR A 75 -24.37 25.73 -20.89
CA THR A 75 -23.67 26.05 -19.64
C THR A 75 -24.32 27.21 -18.88
N ASP A 76 -24.93 28.18 -19.58
CA ASP A 76 -25.61 29.34 -18.97
C ASP A 76 -26.78 28.93 -18.05
N LEU A 77 -27.33 27.72 -18.22
CA LEU A 77 -28.38 27.19 -17.36
C LEU A 77 -27.85 26.35 -16.19
N LEU A 78 -26.63 25.84 -16.29
CA LEU A 78 -26.09 24.87 -15.34
C LEU A 78 -25.37 25.58 -14.16
N PRO A 79 -25.23 24.91 -13.00
CA PRO A 79 -24.39 25.39 -11.91
C PRO A 79 -22.96 25.67 -12.37
N GLU A 80 -22.30 26.60 -11.68
CA GLU A 80 -20.91 26.95 -11.97
C GLU A 80 -20.02 25.70 -12.00
N ALA A 81 -19.13 25.61 -13.00
CA ALA A 81 -18.27 24.46 -13.24
C ALA A 81 -18.95 23.13 -13.63
N ALA A 82 -20.25 23.12 -13.96
CA ALA A 82 -20.95 21.93 -14.48
C ALA A 82 -20.95 21.81 -16.02
N GLY A 83 -20.43 22.80 -16.76
CA GLY A 83 -20.42 22.79 -18.23
C GLY A 83 -19.53 21.71 -18.87
N VAL A 84 -19.86 21.37 -20.12
CA VAL A 84 -19.13 20.42 -20.99
C VAL A 84 -18.77 21.11 -22.30
N TYR A 85 -17.49 21.08 -22.69
CA TYR A 85 -16.96 21.84 -23.82
C TYR A 85 -15.58 21.32 -24.24
N GLY A 86 -15.13 21.68 -25.44
CA GLY A 86 -13.76 21.53 -25.90
C GLY A 86 -13.32 20.08 -26.14
N GLY A 87 -14.23 19.20 -26.55
CA GLY A 87 -13.90 17.78 -26.73
C GLY A 87 -14.12 16.93 -25.47
N ALA A 88 -14.63 17.53 -24.40
CA ALA A 88 -14.87 16.86 -23.13
C ALA A 88 -16.21 16.12 -23.06
N GLY A 89 -16.32 15.20 -22.11
CA GLY A 89 -17.56 14.50 -21.75
C GLY A 89 -17.89 14.63 -20.26
N ARG A 90 -19.19 14.55 -19.93
CA ARG A 90 -19.71 14.46 -18.56
C ARG A 90 -20.91 13.52 -18.51
N ILE A 91 -21.10 12.89 -17.35
CA ILE A 91 -22.33 12.18 -17.02
C ILE A 91 -23.01 12.81 -15.81
N TYR A 92 -24.22 13.32 -16.04
CA TYR A 92 -25.06 13.98 -15.04
C TYR A 92 -26.03 12.96 -14.44
N GLY A 93 -25.84 12.62 -13.17
CA GLY A 93 -26.73 11.73 -12.42
C GLY A 93 -28.13 12.33 -12.20
N PRO A 94 -29.14 11.51 -11.86
CA PRO A 94 -30.47 12.00 -11.48
C PRO A 94 -30.49 12.63 -10.07
N ALA A 95 -29.52 12.30 -9.22
CA ALA A 95 -29.39 12.84 -7.86
C ALA A 95 -28.85 14.28 -7.85
N ASP A 96 -29.22 15.06 -6.84
CA ASP A 96 -28.80 16.46 -6.68
C ASP A 96 -27.30 16.63 -6.36
N GLU A 97 -26.54 15.54 -6.14
CA GLU A 97 -25.10 15.57 -5.83
C GLU A 97 -24.28 16.40 -6.81
N TRP A 98 -24.55 16.28 -8.12
CA TRP A 98 -23.81 17.02 -9.13
C TRP A 98 -24.18 18.50 -9.19
N THR A 99 -25.39 18.87 -8.79
CA THR A 99 -25.79 20.29 -8.68
C THR A 99 -25.19 20.96 -7.44
N ALA A 100 -25.00 20.20 -6.37
CA ALA A 100 -24.33 20.66 -5.16
C ALA A 100 -22.81 20.75 -5.33
N ASN A 101 -22.20 19.77 -6.00
CA ASN A 101 -20.77 19.77 -6.31
C ASN A 101 -20.48 19.12 -7.69
N PRO A 102 -20.32 19.93 -8.76
CA PRO A 102 -20.03 19.41 -10.09
C PRO A 102 -18.68 18.72 -10.25
N PHE A 103 -17.72 18.93 -9.34
CA PHE A 103 -16.39 18.31 -9.43
C PHE A 103 -16.42 16.82 -9.07
N THR A 104 -17.24 16.44 -8.08
CA THR A 104 -17.37 15.05 -7.62
C THR A 104 -18.63 14.38 -8.19
N GLY A 105 -19.71 15.13 -8.34
CA GLY A 105 -21.00 14.59 -8.79
C GLY A 105 -21.10 14.39 -10.31
N CYS A 106 -20.40 15.18 -11.13
CA CYS A 106 -20.34 14.97 -12.59
C CYS A 106 -18.95 15.30 -13.19
N PRO A 107 -17.86 14.67 -12.72
CA PRO A 107 -16.49 15.03 -13.08
C PRO A 107 -16.26 15.15 -14.61
N LEU A 108 -15.55 16.19 -15.02
CA LEU A 108 -15.25 16.48 -16.43
C LEU A 108 -14.18 15.53 -16.96
N VAL A 109 -14.48 14.79 -18.02
CA VAL A 109 -13.49 14.01 -18.76
C VAL A 109 -13.03 14.82 -19.95
N MET A 110 -11.83 15.39 -19.87
CA MET A 110 -11.30 16.26 -20.93
C MET A 110 -10.51 15.44 -21.95
N CYS A 111 -10.83 15.61 -23.24
CA CYS A 111 -10.04 15.04 -24.33
C CYS A 111 -9.78 16.12 -25.38
N ARG A 112 -8.50 16.47 -25.60
CA ARG A 112 -8.08 17.54 -26.53
C ARG A 112 -7.31 17.03 -27.75
N GLU A 113 -6.96 15.75 -27.77
CA GLU A 113 -6.18 15.14 -28.83
C GLU A 113 -6.73 13.75 -29.16
N VAL A 114 -6.72 13.38 -30.45
CA VAL A 114 -7.25 12.10 -30.94
C VAL A 114 -6.60 10.91 -30.24
N ALA A 115 -5.29 10.98 -29.97
CA ALA A 115 -4.54 9.91 -29.32
C ALA A 115 -5.03 9.56 -27.90
N ARG A 116 -5.65 10.51 -27.20
CA ARG A 116 -6.22 10.30 -25.84
C ARG A 116 -7.69 9.91 -25.86
N GLY A 117 -8.31 9.87 -27.03
CA GLY A 117 -9.71 9.50 -27.22
C GLY A 117 -10.11 8.19 -26.53
N PRO A 118 -9.36 7.09 -26.71
CA PRO A 118 -9.67 5.81 -26.06
C PRO A 118 -9.68 5.90 -24.53
N ALA A 119 -8.64 6.48 -23.94
CA ALA A 119 -8.54 6.63 -22.47
C ALA A 119 -9.64 7.52 -21.89
N ALA A 120 -9.99 8.62 -22.58
CA ALA A 120 -11.09 9.49 -22.18
C ALA A 120 -12.45 8.80 -22.34
N THR A 121 -12.61 7.97 -23.37
CA THR A 121 -13.82 7.15 -23.57
C THR A 121 -13.99 6.16 -22.44
N ASP A 122 -12.92 5.43 -22.06
CA ASP A 122 -12.95 4.50 -20.93
C ASP A 122 -13.26 5.20 -19.61
N GLN A 123 -12.65 6.36 -19.34
CA GLN A 123 -12.91 7.14 -18.13
C GLN A 123 -14.39 7.57 -18.03
N LEU A 124 -14.99 7.99 -19.15
CA LEU A 124 -16.41 8.38 -19.17
C LEU A 124 -17.33 7.17 -18.97
N ILE A 125 -16.96 6.00 -19.49
CA ILE A 125 -17.67 4.74 -19.25
C ILE A 125 -17.64 4.35 -17.77
N GLN A 126 -16.48 4.43 -17.11
CA GLN A 126 -16.32 4.17 -15.67
C GLN A 126 -17.21 5.08 -14.83
N GLN A 127 -17.29 6.37 -15.17
CA GLN A 127 -18.17 7.31 -14.49
C GLN A 127 -19.66 6.99 -14.68
N GLY A 128 -20.06 6.39 -15.79
CA GLY A 128 -21.45 6.01 -16.05
C GLY A 128 -21.86 4.73 -15.33
N LEU A 129 -20.90 3.82 -15.14
CA LEU A 129 -21.08 2.53 -14.50
C LEU A 129 -21.63 2.63 -13.07
N ARG A 130 -21.28 3.69 -12.32
CA ARG A 130 -21.81 3.93 -10.96
C ARG A 130 -23.34 4.04 -10.89
N PHE A 131 -23.98 4.41 -12.00
CA PHE A 131 -25.44 4.52 -12.07
C PHE A 131 -26.12 3.19 -12.44
N GLY A 132 -25.36 2.21 -12.92
CA GLY A 132 -25.85 0.88 -13.31
C GLY A 132 -26.30 -0.01 -12.14
N GLY A 133 -26.00 0.37 -10.89
CA GLY A 133 -26.38 -0.39 -9.70
C GLY A 133 -27.79 -0.10 -9.13
N SER A 134 -28.50 0.91 -9.64
CA SER A 134 -29.79 1.38 -9.06
C SER A 134 -30.98 1.30 -10.02
N SER A 135 -30.82 0.73 -11.22
CA SER A 135 -31.97 0.50 -12.11
C SER A 135 -32.72 -0.75 -11.64
N THR A 136 -33.73 -0.55 -10.79
CA THR A 136 -34.86 -1.46 -10.61
C THR A 136 -35.65 -1.56 -11.93
N SER A 137 -35.06 -2.21 -12.93
CA SER A 137 -35.80 -2.62 -14.11
C SER A 137 -36.44 -3.96 -13.82
N THR A 138 -37.75 -3.93 -13.56
CA THR A 138 -38.64 -5.08 -13.30
C THR A 138 -38.95 -5.90 -14.55
N VAL A 139 -38.21 -5.72 -15.64
CA VAL A 139 -38.26 -6.59 -16.80
C VAL A 139 -37.01 -7.43 -16.78
N ALA A 140 -37.13 -8.70 -16.38
CA ALA A 140 -36.07 -9.67 -16.57
C ALA A 140 -35.78 -9.78 -18.07
N PRO A 141 -34.66 -9.26 -18.59
CA PRO A 141 -34.24 -9.66 -19.91
C PRO A 141 -33.84 -11.13 -19.77
N THR A 142 -34.19 -11.97 -20.75
CA THR A 142 -33.64 -13.31 -20.92
C THR A 142 -32.14 -13.20 -21.19
N SER A 143 -31.38 -12.86 -20.15
CA SER A 143 -29.94 -12.82 -20.14
C SER A 143 -29.49 -14.27 -20.01
N ARG A 144 -29.05 -14.81 -21.15
CA ARG A 144 -28.52 -16.18 -21.22
C ARG A 144 -27.29 -16.21 -20.30
N HIS A 145 -27.31 -17.06 -19.28
CA HIS A 145 -26.09 -17.41 -18.58
C HIS A 145 -25.20 -18.12 -19.58
N SER A 146 -24.02 -17.56 -19.79
CA SER A 146 -23.03 -18.08 -20.72
C SER A 146 -21.67 -18.12 -20.03
N THR A 147 -20.82 -19.03 -20.49
CA THR A 147 -19.42 -19.07 -20.08
C THR A 147 -18.59 -18.25 -21.07
N PHE A 148 -17.85 -17.27 -20.56
CA PHE A 148 -16.94 -16.41 -21.31
C PHE A 148 -15.50 -16.81 -21.05
N THR A 149 -14.66 -16.80 -22.07
CA THR A 149 -13.21 -17.03 -21.95
C THR A 149 -12.47 -15.71 -22.14
N VAL A 150 -11.71 -15.27 -21.14
CA VAL A 150 -10.88 -14.06 -21.22
C VAL A 150 -9.83 -14.24 -22.32
N LYS A 151 -9.73 -13.27 -23.23
CA LYS A 151 -8.75 -13.27 -24.33
C LYS A 151 -7.63 -12.28 -24.11
N GLN A 152 -7.97 -11.09 -23.63
CA GLN A 152 -7.02 -9.99 -23.50
C GLN A 152 -7.35 -9.12 -22.29
N ILE A 153 -6.32 -8.55 -21.67
CA ILE A 153 -6.42 -7.66 -20.52
C ILE A 153 -5.78 -6.33 -20.88
N TYR A 154 -6.42 -5.25 -20.45
CA TYR A 154 -6.00 -3.86 -20.58
C TYR A 154 -5.98 -3.24 -19.17
N PRO A 155 -4.86 -3.41 -18.43
CA PRO A 155 -4.73 -2.83 -17.11
C PRO A 155 -4.85 -1.29 -17.14
N PRO A 156 -5.35 -0.67 -16.06
CA PRO A 156 -5.76 -1.30 -14.80
C PRO A 156 -7.23 -1.75 -14.77
N SER A 157 -8.05 -1.49 -15.80
CA SER A 157 -9.51 -1.50 -15.62
C SER A 157 -10.30 -2.50 -16.46
N ARG A 158 -9.80 -2.98 -17.61
CA ARG A 158 -10.64 -3.69 -18.59
C ARG A 158 -10.06 -5.03 -19.03
N ALA A 159 -10.93 -6.01 -19.28
CA ALA A 159 -10.60 -7.25 -19.96
C ALA A 159 -11.65 -7.59 -21.03
N LEU A 160 -11.22 -8.19 -22.14
CA LEU A 160 -12.11 -8.69 -23.19
C LEU A 160 -12.23 -10.21 -23.05
N ALA A 161 -13.46 -10.71 -23.09
CA ALA A 161 -13.76 -12.13 -23.08
C ALA A 161 -14.72 -12.50 -24.22
N VAL A 162 -14.74 -13.78 -24.58
CA VAL A 162 -15.50 -14.30 -25.72
C VAL A 162 -16.32 -15.50 -25.25
N ASP A 163 -17.60 -15.58 -25.62
CA ASP A 163 -18.43 -16.75 -25.34
C ASP A 163 -18.20 -17.91 -26.32
N ALA A 164 -18.94 -19.01 -26.15
CA ALA A 164 -18.86 -20.17 -27.03
C ALA A 164 -19.33 -19.89 -28.47
N ASP A 165 -20.17 -18.87 -28.67
CA ASP A 165 -20.71 -18.45 -29.96
C ASP A 165 -19.80 -17.42 -30.66
N GLY A 166 -18.65 -17.08 -30.06
CA GLY A 166 -17.67 -16.14 -30.60
C GLY A 166 -18.03 -14.66 -30.36
N GLN A 167 -19.04 -14.36 -29.53
CA GLN A 167 -19.43 -13.00 -29.20
C GLN A 167 -18.48 -12.41 -28.14
N PHE A 168 -17.98 -11.21 -28.41
CA PHE A 168 -17.13 -10.47 -27.48
C PHE A 168 -17.96 -9.76 -26.42
N ALA A 169 -17.46 -9.75 -25.20
CA ALA A 169 -18.00 -8.99 -24.09
C ALA A 169 -16.87 -8.42 -23.20
N SER A 170 -17.12 -7.25 -22.62
CA SER A 170 -16.17 -6.52 -21.77
C SER A 170 -16.37 -6.89 -20.29
N LEU A 171 -15.27 -7.08 -19.55
CA LEU A 171 -15.20 -7.16 -18.09
C LEU A 171 -14.50 -5.90 -17.57
N TRP A 172 -15.07 -5.31 -16.53
CA TRP A 172 -14.59 -4.06 -15.95
C TRP A 172 -14.28 -4.24 -14.47
N ALA A 173 -13.08 -3.87 -14.05
CA ALA A 173 -12.60 -3.99 -12.66
C ALA A 173 -13.59 -3.36 -11.67
N GLU A 174 -14.06 -2.14 -11.97
CA GLU A 174 -14.98 -1.39 -11.12
C GLU A 174 -16.36 -2.05 -10.98
N SER A 175 -16.78 -2.84 -11.98
CA SER A 175 -18.03 -3.61 -11.91
C SER A 175 -17.87 -4.91 -11.12
N LEU A 176 -16.64 -5.42 -11.01
CA LEU A 176 -16.31 -6.65 -10.29
C LEU A 176 -16.03 -6.34 -8.82
N LEU A 177 -14.97 -5.57 -8.57
CA LEU A 177 -14.46 -5.20 -7.26
C LEU A 177 -13.77 -3.82 -7.34
N PRO A 178 -14.41 -2.75 -6.85
CA PRO A 178 -13.82 -1.41 -6.81
C PRO A 178 -12.47 -1.40 -6.05
N GLY A 179 -11.48 -0.68 -6.60
CA GLY A 179 -10.15 -0.54 -5.98
C GLY A 179 -9.23 -1.76 -6.14
N VAL A 180 -9.52 -2.65 -7.09
CA VAL A 180 -8.65 -3.76 -7.48
C VAL A 180 -8.46 -3.74 -8.98
N ASP A 181 -7.20 -3.77 -9.43
CA ASP A 181 -6.88 -3.76 -10.85
C ASP A 181 -7.33 -5.04 -11.54
N ILE A 182 -7.74 -4.94 -12.79
CA ILE A 182 -8.29 -6.03 -13.59
C ILE A 182 -7.30 -7.19 -13.75
N ASP A 183 -6.00 -6.92 -13.79
CA ASP A 183 -4.95 -7.93 -13.91
C ASP A 183 -4.75 -8.72 -12.60
N SER A 184 -5.27 -8.21 -11.48
CA SER A 184 -5.35 -8.90 -10.19
C SER A 184 -6.67 -9.66 -10.01
N LEU A 185 -7.61 -9.52 -10.95
CA LEU A 185 -8.92 -10.18 -10.94
C LEU A 185 -9.01 -11.33 -11.95
N VAL A 186 -8.46 -11.15 -13.15
CA VAL A 186 -8.56 -12.12 -14.23
C VAL A 186 -7.25 -12.38 -14.96
N VAL A 187 -7.12 -13.54 -15.62
CA VAL A 187 -5.99 -13.89 -16.50
C VAL A 187 -6.46 -14.33 -17.89
N PRO A 188 -5.66 -14.16 -18.96
CA PRO A 188 -6.00 -14.69 -20.28
C PRO A 188 -6.21 -16.21 -20.24
N GLY A 189 -7.25 -16.67 -20.92
CA GLY A 189 -7.67 -18.08 -20.94
C GLY A 189 -8.63 -18.48 -19.81
N GLN A 190 -8.84 -17.63 -18.80
CA GLN A 190 -9.76 -17.91 -17.71
C GLN A 190 -11.21 -17.98 -18.19
N ARG A 191 -11.97 -18.95 -17.69
CA ARG A 191 -13.41 -19.06 -17.92
C ARG A 191 -14.18 -18.36 -16.80
N ILE A 192 -15.14 -17.52 -17.18
CA ILE A 192 -15.98 -16.73 -16.28
C ILE A 192 -17.43 -17.03 -16.64
N GLU A 193 -18.20 -17.47 -15.65
CA GLU A 193 -19.64 -17.66 -15.80
C GLU A 193 -20.37 -16.38 -15.44
N GLY A 194 -21.27 -15.95 -16.32
CA GLY A 194 -21.99 -14.70 -16.11
C GLY A 194 -23.08 -14.48 -17.13
N ARG A 195 -23.68 -13.31 -17.04
CA ARG A 195 -24.71 -12.81 -17.95
C ARG A 195 -24.18 -11.61 -18.70
N VAL A 196 -24.49 -11.52 -19.99
CA VAL A 196 -24.27 -10.27 -20.72
C VAL A 196 -25.36 -9.29 -20.34
N VAL A 197 -24.97 -8.12 -19.85
CA VAL A 197 -25.88 -6.98 -19.70
C VAL A 197 -26.15 -6.43 -21.10
N LEU A 198 -27.38 -6.63 -21.57
CA LEU A 198 -27.84 -6.16 -22.89
C LEU A 198 -27.73 -4.64 -22.99
N GLY A 199 -27.29 -4.15 -24.14
CA GLY A 199 -27.04 -2.72 -24.40
C GLY A 199 -25.68 -2.21 -23.96
N ALA A 200 -24.95 -2.99 -23.14
CA ALA A 200 -23.64 -2.65 -22.58
C ALA A 200 -22.49 -3.55 -23.10
N GLY A 201 -22.82 -4.77 -23.54
CA GLY A 201 -21.82 -5.77 -23.87
C GLY A 201 -20.95 -6.19 -22.68
N ARG A 202 -21.39 -5.93 -21.44
CA ARG A 202 -20.64 -6.21 -20.22
C ARG A 202 -21.00 -7.55 -19.63
N ILE A 203 -20.02 -8.24 -19.08
CA ILE A 203 -20.23 -9.47 -18.32
C ILE A 203 -20.51 -9.10 -16.87
N ALA A 204 -21.69 -9.48 -16.38
CA ALA A 204 -22.03 -9.53 -14.96
C ALA A 204 -21.82 -10.97 -14.46
N PRO A 205 -20.75 -11.28 -13.71
CA PRO A 205 -20.48 -12.66 -13.30
C PRO A 205 -21.50 -13.15 -12.26
N ALA A 206 -21.76 -14.46 -12.28
CA ALA A 206 -22.82 -15.06 -11.46
C ALA A 206 -22.46 -15.15 -9.96
N ASP A 207 -21.21 -15.48 -9.64
CA ASP A 207 -20.76 -15.86 -8.29
C ASP A 207 -19.66 -14.94 -7.73
N LEU A 208 -19.94 -13.63 -7.69
CA LEU A 208 -18.99 -12.60 -7.25
C LEU A 208 -19.48 -11.74 -6.07
N PRO A 209 -18.56 -11.24 -5.23
CA PRO A 209 -17.20 -11.73 -5.00
C PRO A 209 -17.18 -13.05 -4.24
N ARG A 210 -16.07 -13.82 -4.35
CA ARG A 210 -15.92 -15.05 -3.57
C ARG A 210 -16.05 -14.74 -2.08
N PRO A 211 -16.90 -15.45 -1.31
CA PRO A 211 -17.07 -15.17 0.11
C PRO A 211 -15.73 -15.21 0.85
N SER A 212 -15.47 -14.24 1.72
CA SER A 212 -14.20 -14.10 2.41
C SER A 212 -13.82 -15.34 3.23
N ALA A 213 -14.80 -16.01 3.85
CA ALA A 213 -14.59 -17.27 4.55
C ALA A 213 -14.13 -18.42 3.65
N GLN A 214 -14.41 -18.36 2.34
CA GLN A 214 -13.92 -19.32 1.36
C GLN A 214 -12.56 -18.91 0.81
N ALA A 215 -12.33 -17.61 0.59
CA ALA A 215 -11.04 -17.08 0.13
C ALA A 215 -9.93 -17.33 1.16
N LEU A 216 -10.21 -17.16 2.45
CA LEU A 216 -9.20 -17.26 3.51
C LEU A 216 -9.04 -18.68 4.10
N ARG A 217 -9.60 -19.72 3.48
CA ARG A 217 -9.56 -21.10 4.01
C ARG A 217 -8.15 -21.65 4.19
N GLU A 218 -7.21 -21.20 3.36
CA GLU A 218 -5.83 -21.66 3.37
C GLU A 218 -4.97 -20.93 4.42
N TYR A 219 -5.51 -19.88 5.06
CA TYR A 219 -4.76 -19.09 6.02
C TYR A 219 -4.83 -19.76 7.40
N ALA A 220 -3.68 -20.20 7.89
CA ALA A 220 -3.53 -20.78 9.22
C ALA A 220 -2.74 -19.86 10.15
N VAL A 221 -2.92 -20.00 11.48
CA VAL A 221 -2.04 -19.34 12.45
C VAL A 221 -0.61 -19.82 12.22
N GLY A 222 0.33 -18.88 12.17
CA GLY A 222 1.73 -19.13 11.85
C GLY A 222 2.08 -18.97 10.37
N SER A 223 1.12 -19.01 9.44
CA SER A 223 1.40 -18.78 8.02
C SER A 223 1.79 -17.33 7.74
N VAL A 224 2.70 -17.10 6.79
CA VAL A 224 2.99 -15.76 6.25
C VAL A 224 2.12 -15.53 5.02
N VAL A 225 1.36 -14.45 5.02
CA VAL A 225 0.38 -14.10 3.98
C VAL A 225 0.66 -12.70 3.44
N LEU A 226 0.26 -12.44 2.20
CA LEU A 226 0.29 -11.09 1.65
C LEU A 226 -0.93 -10.29 2.08
N VAL A 227 -0.70 -9.05 2.48
CA VAL A 227 -1.73 -8.07 2.84
C VAL A 227 -1.44 -6.73 2.21
N ARG A 228 -2.50 -5.96 1.91
CA ARG A 228 -2.38 -4.58 1.43
C ARG A 228 -2.77 -3.61 2.53
N VAL A 229 -1.94 -2.61 2.81
CA VAL A 229 -2.23 -1.59 3.81
C VAL A 229 -3.36 -0.70 3.31
N ALA A 230 -4.41 -0.57 4.10
CA ALA A 230 -5.62 0.15 3.72
C ALA A 230 -5.80 1.47 4.48
N GLU A 231 -5.19 1.60 5.66
CA GLU A 231 -5.16 2.83 6.45
C GLU A 231 -4.00 2.76 7.45
N VAL A 232 -3.31 3.87 7.69
CA VAL A 232 -2.20 3.94 8.66
C VAL A 232 -2.50 4.97 9.75
N LEU A 233 -2.50 4.53 11.01
CA LEU A 233 -2.57 5.38 12.19
C LEU A 233 -1.20 5.39 12.89
N VAL A 234 -1.05 6.16 13.97
CA VAL A 234 0.23 6.33 14.67
C VAL A 234 0.72 5.02 15.34
N ASP A 235 -0.20 4.25 15.93
CA ASP A 235 0.07 3.06 16.76
C ASP A 235 -0.33 1.72 16.10
N ARG A 236 -1.05 1.78 14.97
CA ARG A 236 -1.56 0.60 14.25
C ARG A 236 -1.80 0.92 12.78
N ALA A 237 -1.86 -0.12 11.95
CA ALA A 237 -2.36 -0.03 10.58
C ALA A 237 -3.51 -1.00 10.36
N SER A 238 -4.44 -0.63 9.48
CA SER A 238 -5.45 -1.53 8.97
C SER A 238 -4.96 -2.12 7.65
N VAL A 239 -5.00 -3.44 7.53
CA VAL A 239 -4.53 -4.15 6.34
C VAL A 239 -5.62 -5.08 5.80
N GLU A 240 -5.71 -5.19 4.48
CA GLU A 240 -6.69 -6.02 3.79
C GLU A 240 -6.10 -7.39 3.45
N LEU A 241 -6.76 -8.45 3.92
CA LEU A 241 -6.46 -9.85 3.55
C LEU A 241 -7.15 -10.23 2.23
N VAL A 242 -8.32 -9.63 2.01
CA VAL A 242 -9.06 -9.54 0.75
C VAL A 242 -9.75 -8.16 0.74
N PRO A 243 -10.10 -7.60 -0.43
CA PRO A 243 -10.79 -6.32 -0.52
C PRO A 243 -12.03 -6.27 0.40
N GLY A 244 -12.10 -5.23 1.24
CA GLY A 244 -13.19 -5.03 2.21
C GLY A 244 -13.08 -5.84 3.51
N LEU A 245 -12.17 -6.81 3.64
CA LEU A 245 -11.89 -7.51 4.91
C LEU A 245 -10.59 -7.01 5.53
N ARG A 246 -10.75 -6.20 6.56
CA ARG A 246 -9.66 -5.54 7.29
C ARG A 246 -9.23 -6.33 8.52
N ALA A 247 -7.92 -6.53 8.65
CA ALA A 247 -7.23 -7.01 9.83
C ALA A 247 -6.42 -5.87 10.46
N VAL A 248 -6.02 -6.04 11.73
CA VAL A 248 -5.23 -5.06 12.45
C VAL A 248 -3.77 -5.51 12.54
N LEU A 249 -2.88 -4.60 12.18
CA LEU A 249 -1.44 -4.71 12.37
C LEU A 249 -1.04 -3.72 13.47
N HIS A 250 -0.77 -4.22 14.68
CA HIS A 250 -0.33 -3.38 15.79
C HIS A 250 1.15 -3.09 15.70
N ARG A 251 1.56 -1.90 16.16
CA ARG A 251 2.98 -1.54 16.21
C ARG A 251 3.84 -2.58 16.93
N ASP A 252 3.38 -3.09 18.07
CA ASP A 252 4.15 -4.05 18.87
C ASP A 252 4.37 -5.39 18.14
N ASP A 253 3.59 -5.67 17.08
CA ASP A 253 3.73 -6.84 16.20
C ASP A 253 4.54 -6.52 14.93
N VAL A 254 5.01 -5.28 14.77
CA VAL A 254 5.81 -4.78 13.64
C VAL A 254 7.21 -4.38 14.07
N THR A 255 7.34 -3.81 15.27
CA THR A 255 8.60 -3.36 15.86
C THR A 255 8.62 -3.58 17.37
N GLY A 256 9.77 -4.01 17.88
CA GLY A 256 10.03 -4.12 19.32
C GLY A 256 10.40 -2.79 20.00
N ASN A 257 10.47 -1.67 19.26
CA ASN A 257 10.76 -0.35 19.81
C ASN A 257 9.47 0.44 20.10
N PRO A 258 9.17 0.77 21.37
CA PRO A 258 7.95 1.49 21.74
C PRO A 258 7.97 2.98 21.38
N ILE A 259 9.01 3.50 20.73
CA ILE A 259 9.04 4.89 20.26
C ILE A 259 8.67 5.00 18.77
N ASP A 260 8.80 3.89 18.04
CA ASP A 260 8.46 3.83 16.64
C ASP A 260 6.99 4.19 16.37
N ARG A 261 6.75 4.81 15.21
CA ARG A 261 5.42 5.13 14.70
C ARG A 261 5.14 4.30 13.45
N MET A 262 3.92 3.79 13.34
CA MET A 262 3.50 3.01 12.17
C MET A 262 3.56 3.82 10.88
N THR A 263 3.28 5.13 10.95
CA THR A 263 3.39 6.06 9.81
C THR A 263 4.77 6.14 9.19
N SER A 264 5.82 5.85 9.96
CA SER A 264 7.21 5.81 9.48
C SER A 264 7.64 4.43 9.00
N LEU A 265 6.82 3.40 9.25
CA LEU A 265 7.14 2.01 9.00
C LEU A 265 6.34 1.41 7.86
N VAL A 266 5.13 1.89 7.57
CA VAL A 266 4.24 1.36 6.52
C VAL A 266 3.49 2.50 5.83
N SER A 267 3.08 2.25 4.58
CA SER A 267 2.38 3.24 3.74
C SER A 267 1.01 2.71 3.32
N GLU A 268 0.02 3.59 3.16
CA GLU A 268 -1.25 3.20 2.54
C GLU A 268 -1.02 2.70 1.10
N GLY A 269 -1.72 1.63 0.73
CA GLY A 269 -1.57 0.93 -0.55
C GLY A 269 -0.36 -0.01 -0.62
N GLU A 270 0.54 0.00 0.36
CA GLU A 270 1.72 -0.86 0.38
C GLU A 270 1.33 -2.34 0.56
N VAL A 271 1.98 -3.25 -0.17
CA VAL A 271 1.83 -4.69 0.04
C VAL A 271 2.93 -5.21 0.96
N LEU A 272 2.53 -6.00 1.95
CA LEU A 272 3.40 -6.54 3.01
C LEU A 272 3.22 -8.06 3.13
N GLY A 273 4.32 -8.77 3.43
CA GLY A 273 4.24 -10.12 4.00
C GLY A 273 4.02 -10.03 5.52
N ALA A 274 2.97 -10.66 6.02
CA ALA A 274 2.63 -10.65 7.45
C ALA A 274 2.28 -12.05 7.96
N ARG A 275 2.81 -12.41 9.13
CA ARG A 275 2.48 -13.65 9.82
C ARG A 275 1.10 -13.54 10.46
N VAL A 276 0.28 -14.57 10.30
CA VAL A 276 -1.01 -14.69 10.97
C VAL A 276 -0.78 -15.10 12.43
N LEU A 277 -0.94 -14.14 13.36
CA LEU A 277 -0.83 -14.39 14.80
C LEU A 277 -2.14 -14.91 15.38
N ARG A 278 -3.27 -14.45 14.84
CA ARG A 278 -4.61 -14.92 15.23
C ARG A 278 -5.58 -14.82 14.07
N ILE A 279 -6.38 -15.88 13.89
CA ILE A 279 -7.49 -15.90 12.94
C ILE A 279 -8.73 -15.31 13.62
N GLY A 280 -9.37 -14.35 12.95
CA GLY A 280 -10.61 -13.74 13.39
C GLY A 280 -11.85 -14.36 12.75
N VAL A 281 -13.00 -13.74 12.98
CA VAL A 281 -14.28 -14.15 12.39
C VAL A 281 -14.46 -13.59 10.97
N PRO A 282 -15.35 -14.19 10.15
CA PRO A 282 -15.77 -13.61 8.88
C PRO A 282 -16.30 -12.19 9.10
N GLY A 283 -15.63 -11.19 8.52
CA GLY A 283 -15.87 -9.76 8.80
C GLY A 283 -14.68 -9.00 9.39
N GLY A 284 -13.52 -9.65 9.56
CA GLY A 284 -12.25 -9.00 9.92
C GLY A 284 -12.02 -8.82 11.42
N LYS A 285 -13.07 -8.88 12.24
CA LYS A 285 -12.95 -8.80 13.71
C LYS A 285 -12.10 -9.95 14.25
N GLY A 286 -11.07 -9.57 15.02
CA GLY A 286 -10.25 -10.51 15.78
C GLY A 286 -9.06 -11.09 15.03
N TRP A 287 -8.86 -10.73 13.76
CA TRP A 287 -7.60 -11.02 13.06
C TRP A 287 -6.46 -10.18 13.64
N ARG A 288 -5.33 -10.82 13.91
CA ARG A 288 -4.10 -10.17 14.36
C ARG A 288 -2.93 -10.67 13.53
N LEU A 289 -2.16 -9.74 12.98
CA LEU A 289 -1.03 -10.02 12.11
C LEU A 289 0.23 -9.36 12.66
N GLY A 290 1.40 -9.87 12.27
CA GLY A 290 2.68 -9.29 12.64
C GLY A 290 3.73 -9.46 11.56
N THR A 291 4.66 -8.52 11.45
CA THR A 291 5.79 -8.56 10.50
C THR A 291 7.13 -8.76 11.20
N LEU A 292 7.13 -8.78 12.54
CA LEU A 292 8.33 -8.81 13.37
C LEU A 292 9.19 -10.07 13.18
N ASP A 293 8.53 -11.21 13.03
CA ASP A 293 9.13 -12.54 12.91
C ASP A 293 8.94 -13.11 11.49
N VAL A 294 8.90 -12.29 10.44
CA VAL A 294 8.73 -12.76 9.05
C VAL A 294 10.08 -12.71 8.34
N ASP A 295 10.51 -13.83 7.77
CA ASP A 295 11.77 -13.96 7.01
C ASP A 295 11.54 -13.74 5.52
N ASP A 296 12.46 -13.02 4.87
CA ASP A 296 12.41 -12.77 3.42
C ASP A 296 12.45 -14.10 2.62
N ASP A 297 13.04 -15.15 3.20
CA ASP A 297 13.15 -16.50 2.60
C ASP A 297 12.00 -17.44 3.02
N GLU A 298 11.08 -16.98 3.88
CA GLU A 298 9.97 -17.82 4.35
C GLU A 298 8.92 -18.03 3.25
N PRO A 299 8.40 -19.27 3.08
CA PRO A 299 7.38 -19.52 2.07
C PRO A 299 6.10 -18.73 2.35
N LEU A 300 5.76 -17.85 1.42
CA LEU A 300 4.51 -17.09 1.41
C LEU A 300 3.34 -17.99 0.99
N VAL A 301 2.27 -17.98 1.78
CA VAL A 301 0.99 -18.54 1.33
C VAL A 301 0.46 -17.66 0.20
N THR A 302 0.09 -18.32 -0.90
CA THR A 302 -0.45 -17.64 -2.08
C THR A 302 -1.71 -16.87 -1.71
N ALA A 303 -1.78 -15.60 -2.09
CA ALA A 303 -2.96 -14.78 -1.85
C ALA A 303 -4.17 -15.38 -2.59
N PRO A 304 -5.38 -15.32 -2.02
CA PRO A 304 -6.53 -15.98 -2.62
C PRO A 304 -6.96 -15.31 -3.93
N ALA A 305 -7.37 -16.11 -4.91
CA ALA A 305 -8.05 -15.58 -6.08
C ALA A 305 -9.44 -15.05 -5.69
N LEU A 306 -9.73 -13.80 -6.08
CA LEU A 306 -11.03 -13.14 -5.83
C LEU A 306 -12.13 -13.67 -6.76
N LEU A 307 -11.71 -14.25 -7.89
CA LEU A 307 -12.53 -14.89 -8.89
C LEU A 307 -12.21 -16.37 -9.03
N PRO A 308 -13.20 -17.24 -9.31
CA PRO A 308 -12.94 -18.64 -9.64
C PRO A 308 -11.97 -18.77 -10.83
N GLY A 309 -10.87 -19.50 -10.62
CA GLY A 309 -9.81 -19.67 -11.64
C GLY A 309 -9.01 -18.40 -11.95
N GLY A 310 -9.15 -17.34 -11.15
CA GLY A 310 -8.40 -16.10 -11.30
C GLY A 310 -6.98 -16.17 -10.72
N PRO A 311 -6.15 -15.14 -10.98
CA PRO A 311 -4.85 -15.01 -10.36
C PRO A 311 -4.98 -14.72 -8.86
N PRO A 312 -3.89 -14.91 -8.09
CA PRO A 312 -3.80 -14.34 -6.74
C PRO A 312 -3.90 -12.81 -6.82
N TRP A 313 -4.70 -12.21 -5.95
CA TRP A 313 -4.96 -10.76 -5.97
C TRP A 313 -3.80 -9.92 -5.47
N LEU A 314 -2.88 -10.54 -4.74
CA LEU A 314 -1.58 -9.99 -4.34
C LEU A 314 -0.48 -10.96 -4.73
N ARG A 315 0.65 -10.43 -5.18
CA ARG A 315 1.83 -11.20 -5.60
C ARG A 315 3.07 -10.75 -4.85
N SER A 316 4.04 -11.64 -4.71
CA SER A 316 5.31 -11.38 -4.03
C SER A 316 6.07 -10.19 -4.62
N GLU A 317 5.96 -9.97 -5.93
CA GLU A 317 6.65 -8.89 -6.63
C GLU A 317 6.14 -7.50 -6.24
N GLN A 318 4.97 -7.42 -5.58
CA GLN A 318 4.36 -6.16 -5.13
C GLN A 318 4.84 -5.75 -3.74
N ILE A 319 5.59 -6.60 -3.01
CA ILE A 319 6.06 -6.29 -1.66
C ILE A 319 6.94 -5.03 -1.68
N GLY A 320 6.59 -4.06 -0.83
CA GLY A 320 7.32 -2.78 -0.74
C GLY A 320 7.09 -1.83 -1.92
N VAL A 321 6.29 -2.24 -2.91
CA VAL A 321 5.83 -1.36 -3.99
C VAL A 321 4.56 -0.68 -3.51
N VAL A 322 4.60 0.64 -3.34
CA VAL A 322 3.38 1.43 -3.15
C VAL A 322 2.71 1.54 -4.50
N ALA A 323 1.49 1.00 -4.62
CA ALA A 323 0.75 1.00 -5.88
C ALA A 323 0.67 2.42 -6.44
N ARG A 324 1.21 2.60 -7.65
CA ARG A 324 1.17 3.84 -8.42
C ARG A 324 -0.29 4.17 -8.68
N VAL A 325 -0.77 5.36 -8.27
CA VAL A 325 -1.94 5.96 -8.91
C VAL A 325 -1.44 6.43 -10.27
N GLU A 326 -1.38 5.49 -11.22
CA GLU A 326 -0.81 5.73 -12.53
C GLU A 326 -1.78 6.60 -13.34
N ALA A 327 -1.51 7.90 -13.39
CA ALA A 327 -1.80 8.66 -14.59
C ALA A 327 -0.96 8.03 -15.71
N ALA A 328 -1.64 7.41 -16.67
CA ALA A 328 -1.06 6.59 -17.73
C ALA A 328 0.29 7.13 -18.27
N PRO A 329 1.33 6.29 -18.39
CA PRO A 329 2.62 6.71 -18.90
C PRO A 329 2.47 7.10 -20.38
N PRO A 330 3.29 8.05 -20.88
CA PRO A 330 3.37 8.29 -22.31
C PRO A 330 3.87 7.01 -22.98
N SER A 331 3.04 6.42 -23.84
CA SER A 331 3.49 5.39 -24.77
C SER A 331 4.61 5.99 -25.62
N ALA A 332 5.82 5.45 -25.48
CA ALA A 332 6.89 5.70 -26.42
C ALA A 332 6.39 5.37 -27.84
N PRO A 333 6.78 6.12 -28.88
CA PRO A 333 6.30 5.91 -30.23
C PRO A 333 6.71 4.51 -30.70
N THR A 334 5.71 3.65 -30.91
CA THR A 334 5.85 2.38 -31.59
C THR A 334 6.28 2.68 -33.03
N ALA A 335 7.51 2.29 -33.39
CA ALA A 335 7.92 2.27 -34.78
C ALA A 335 6.94 1.38 -35.58
N PRO A 336 6.50 1.81 -36.77
CA PRO A 336 5.51 1.03 -37.53
C PRO A 336 6.10 -0.32 -37.95
N VAL A 337 5.36 -1.37 -37.60
CA VAL A 337 5.56 -2.74 -38.08
C VAL A 337 5.41 -2.75 -39.60
N ALA A 338 6.51 -3.03 -40.30
CA ALA A 338 6.49 -3.24 -41.75
C ALA A 338 5.78 -4.57 -42.08
N VAL A 339 4.73 -4.48 -42.90
CA VAL A 339 4.04 -5.62 -43.50
C VAL A 339 4.98 -6.25 -44.54
N PRO A 340 5.27 -7.57 -44.51
CA PRO A 340 6.12 -8.19 -45.52
C PRO A 340 5.33 -8.43 -46.82
N LYS A 341 5.87 -7.98 -47.95
CA LYS A 341 5.43 -8.40 -49.31
C LYS A 341 6.47 -9.35 -49.93
N PRO A 342 6.09 -10.20 -50.89
CA PRO A 342 6.68 -11.52 -51.10
C PRO A 342 7.90 -11.49 -52.03
N ALA A 343 8.80 -12.45 -51.81
CA ALA A 343 9.99 -12.68 -52.62
C ALA A 343 9.70 -13.39 -53.95
N PRO A 344 10.50 -13.09 -54.99
CA PRO A 344 10.88 -14.10 -55.99
C PRO A 344 12.43 -14.05 -56.26
N PRO A 345 13.01 -14.96 -57.07
CA PRO A 345 13.83 -16.09 -56.64
C PRO A 345 15.34 -15.93 -56.99
N PRO A 346 16.21 -16.94 -56.72
CA PRO A 346 17.62 -16.73 -56.39
C PRO A 346 18.60 -16.81 -57.56
N GLY A 347 19.77 -16.16 -57.41
CA GLY A 347 20.90 -16.31 -58.33
C GLY A 347 22.20 -15.62 -57.89
N VAL A 348 23.00 -16.33 -57.08
CA VAL A 348 24.49 -16.41 -57.04
C VAL A 348 25.35 -15.12 -56.83
N PRO A 349 26.64 -15.21 -56.40
CA PRO A 349 27.09 -14.65 -55.11
C PRO A 349 28.21 -13.58 -55.24
N VAL A 350 28.40 -12.72 -54.22
CA VAL A 350 29.63 -11.90 -54.14
C VAL A 350 30.18 -11.77 -52.71
N ALA A 351 31.48 -12.09 -52.64
CA ALA A 351 32.57 -11.90 -51.69
C ALA A 351 32.40 -11.11 -50.36
N ARG A 352 33.06 -11.65 -49.32
CA ARG A 352 33.35 -11.04 -48.00
C ARG A 352 34.57 -10.11 -48.06
N PRO A 353 34.63 -9.10 -47.17
CA PRO A 353 35.92 -8.63 -46.66
C PRO A 353 36.08 -8.71 -45.13
N VAL A 354 37.36 -8.84 -44.80
CA VAL A 354 38.14 -9.06 -43.57
C VAL A 354 37.95 -8.02 -42.43
N ALA A 355 38.13 -8.47 -41.18
CA ALA A 355 38.27 -7.67 -39.96
C ALA A 355 39.75 -7.55 -39.49
N PRO A 356 40.16 -6.46 -38.80
CA PRO A 356 41.55 -6.24 -38.37
C PRO A 356 41.90 -6.77 -36.95
N LYS A 357 43.21 -7.00 -36.74
CA LYS A 357 43.93 -7.59 -35.58
C LYS A 357 44.13 -6.64 -34.37
N PRO A 358 44.40 -7.15 -33.14
CA PRO A 358 44.96 -6.40 -32.02
C PRO A 358 46.45 -6.74 -31.70
N ALA A 359 47.16 -5.82 -31.02
CA ALA A 359 48.49 -5.99 -30.40
C ALA A 359 48.69 -4.92 -29.28
N PRO A 360 49.78 -4.91 -28.47
CA PRO A 360 50.18 -5.91 -27.47
C PRO A 360 50.56 -5.29 -26.08
N LYS A 361 50.88 -6.14 -25.09
CA LYS A 361 51.36 -5.83 -23.72
C LYS A 361 52.87 -5.51 -23.65
N PRO A 362 53.37 -4.80 -22.62
CA PRO A 362 54.80 -4.76 -22.27
C PRO A 362 55.17 -5.56 -20.99
N GLY A 363 56.43 -6.00 -20.93
CA GLY A 363 57.12 -6.63 -19.77
C GLY A 363 58.42 -5.86 -19.37
N PRO A 364 59.41 -6.50 -18.70
CA PRO A 364 59.85 -6.30 -17.29
C PRO A 364 61.19 -5.54 -17.13
N PRO A 365 61.75 -5.37 -15.89
CA PRO A 365 62.91 -6.19 -15.41
C PRO A 365 62.92 -6.38 -13.85
N GLY A 366 63.76 -7.16 -13.13
CA GLY A 366 64.88 -8.08 -13.36
C GLY A 366 65.50 -8.59 -12.01
N VAL A 367 66.01 -9.84 -12.00
CA VAL A 367 67.28 -10.37 -11.41
C VAL A 367 67.62 -10.33 -9.89
N VAL A 368 67.59 -11.56 -9.29
CA VAL A 368 68.30 -12.26 -8.15
C VAL A 368 68.74 -11.59 -6.83
N GLN A 369 68.43 -12.25 -5.69
CA GLN A 369 69.44 -12.94 -4.83
C GLN A 369 68.80 -13.90 -3.79
N ALA A 370 69.49 -15.00 -3.47
CA ALA A 370 69.11 -16.04 -2.51
C ALA A 370 69.81 -15.86 -1.14
N LEU A 371 69.11 -16.16 -0.04
CA LEU A 371 69.67 -16.38 1.31
C LEU A 371 68.76 -17.33 2.13
N ALA A 372 69.42 -18.10 3.01
CA ALA A 372 69.04 -19.33 3.73
C ALA A 372 67.80 -19.28 4.67
N PRO A 373 67.28 -20.44 5.16
CA PRO A 373 66.03 -20.51 5.93
C PRO A 373 66.23 -20.13 7.40
N GLN A 374 65.27 -19.39 7.96
CA GLN A 374 65.14 -19.08 9.38
C GLN A 374 63.77 -19.55 9.89
N PRO A 375 63.65 -19.88 11.19
CA PRO A 375 62.58 -20.72 11.72
C PRO A 375 61.22 -20.03 11.80
N VAL A 376 60.19 -20.85 11.64
CA VAL A 376 58.76 -20.52 11.65
C VAL A 376 58.37 -19.88 12.99
N PRO A 377 57.74 -18.68 13.01
CA PRO A 377 56.94 -18.25 14.14
C PRO A 377 55.50 -18.78 13.96
N VAL A 378 55.02 -19.43 15.00
CA VAL A 378 53.62 -19.89 15.14
C VAL A 378 52.67 -18.69 14.91
N PRO A 379 51.63 -18.81 14.07
CA PRO A 379 50.65 -17.74 13.92
C PRO A 379 49.88 -17.58 15.24
N VAL A 380 50.07 -16.44 15.91
CA VAL A 380 49.11 -15.98 16.92
C VAL A 380 47.82 -15.70 16.17
N HIS A 381 46.80 -16.53 16.38
CA HIS A 381 45.43 -16.24 15.96
C HIS A 381 45.02 -14.89 16.57
N LYS A 382 44.95 -13.85 15.75
CA LYS A 382 44.10 -12.71 16.06
C LYS A 382 42.65 -13.22 16.08
N PRO A 383 41.88 -13.04 17.17
CA PRO A 383 40.46 -13.32 17.11
C PRO A 383 39.85 -12.45 16.02
N ALA A 384 39.03 -13.06 15.16
CA ALA A 384 38.23 -12.34 14.18
C ALA A 384 37.45 -11.22 14.88
N PRO A 385 37.26 -10.05 14.25
CA PRO A 385 36.44 -9.00 14.83
C PRO A 385 35.05 -9.55 15.11
N THR A 386 34.66 -9.53 16.37
CA THR A 386 33.28 -9.78 16.80
C THR A 386 32.38 -8.85 15.99
N PRO A 387 31.31 -9.34 15.33
CA PRO A 387 30.38 -8.45 14.66
C PRO A 387 29.85 -7.43 15.67
N PRO A 388 29.70 -6.15 15.28
CA PRO A 388 29.22 -5.12 16.18
C PRO A 388 27.87 -5.55 16.77
N ARG A 389 27.65 -5.25 18.06
CA ARG A 389 26.34 -5.44 18.70
C ARG A 389 25.28 -4.77 17.82
N PRO A 390 24.21 -5.48 17.43
CA PRO A 390 23.12 -4.88 16.68
C PRO A 390 22.43 -3.86 17.59
N VAL A 391 22.52 -2.59 17.21
CA VAL A 391 21.79 -1.50 17.86
C VAL A 391 20.54 -1.25 17.04
N LEU A 392 19.36 -1.35 17.68
CA LEU A 392 18.11 -0.88 17.07
C LEU A 392 18.33 0.57 16.61
N PRO A 393 17.96 0.93 15.36
CA PRO A 393 18.13 2.30 14.90
C PRO A 393 17.50 3.26 15.91
N PRO A 394 18.24 4.21 16.48
CA PRO A 394 17.66 5.21 17.35
C PRO A 394 16.63 6.04 16.58
N ASP A 395 15.72 6.71 17.28
CA ASP A 395 14.70 7.57 16.64
C ASP A 395 15.33 8.70 15.81
N ASP A 396 16.59 9.04 16.10
CA ASP A 396 17.41 10.00 15.34
C ASP A 396 18.19 9.36 14.18
N SER A 397 17.78 8.16 13.73
CA SER A 397 18.44 7.49 12.61
C SER A 397 18.45 8.41 11.39
N PRO A 398 19.58 8.51 10.65
CA PRO A 398 19.66 9.28 9.41
C PRO A 398 18.56 8.92 8.40
N LEU A 399 18.09 7.66 8.40
CA LEU A 399 16.98 7.22 7.54
C LEU A 399 15.63 7.79 7.97
N LEU A 400 15.35 7.87 9.27
CA LEU A 400 14.10 8.43 9.79
C LEU A 400 14.03 9.94 9.54
N LEU A 401 15.15 10.64 9.70
CA LEU A 401 15.25 12.07 9.41
C LEU A 401 14.98 12.33 7.92
N ARG A 402 15.65 11.59 7.02
CA ARG A 402 15.43 11.69 5.57
C ARG A 402 13.98 11.40 5.16
N LEU A 403 13.34 10.39 5.77
CA LEU A 403 11.94 10.08 5.53
C LEU A 403 11.03 11.27 5.92
N SER A 404 11.26 11.86 7.09
CA SER A 404 10.49 13.00 7.56
C SER A 404 10.67 14.25 6.69
N GLU A 405 11.90 14.47 6.19
CA GLU A 405 12.20 15.54 5.25
C GLU A 405 11.52 15.30 3.89
N ALA A 406 11.60 14.09 3.35
CA ALA A 406 10.96 13.72 2.09
C ALA A 406 9.43 13.90 2.15
N GLU A 407 8.78 13.44 3.24
CA GLU A 407 7.34 13.63 3.45
C GLU A 407 6.93 15.10 3.45
N LYS A 408 7.73 15.94 4.11
CA LYS A 408 7.49 17.40 4.14
C LYS A 408 7.65 18.01 2.74
N VAL A 409 8.71 17.66 2.02
CA VAL A 409 8.95 18.15 0.65
C VAL A 409 7.82 17.72 -0.29
N ILE A 410 7.36 16.47 -0.20
CA ILE A 410 6.21 15.98 -0.97
C ILE A 410 4.97 16.84 -0.68
N GLY A 411 4.66 17.11 0.60
CA GLY A 411 3.52 17.95 0.98
C GLY A 411 3.63 19.38 0.44
N ASP A 412 4.80 20.00 0.55
CA ASP A 412 5.05 21.36 0.03
C ASP A 412 4.92 21.43 -1.50
N LEU A 413 5.43 20.42 -2.22
CA LEU A 413 5.27 20.30 -3.66
C LEU A 413 3.81 20.10 -4.06
N GLN A 414 3.05 19.27 -3.35
CA GLN A 414 1.62 19.07 -3.61
C GLN A 414 0.83 20.37 -3.49
N LEU A 415 1.08 21.16 -2.43
CA LEU A 415 0.47 22.48 -2.26
C LEU A 415 0.87 23.44 -3.40
N THR A 416 2.10 23.32 -3.90
CA THR A 416 2.59 24.12 -5.02
C THR A 416 1.87 23.73 -6.31
N VAL A 417 1.73 22.44 -6.60
CA VAL A 417 0.97 21.92 -7.76
C VAL A 417 -0.48 22.40 -7.71
N GLU A 418 -1.14 22.32 -6.56
CA GLU A 418 -2.51 22.83 -6.40
C GLU A 418 -2.60 24.33 -6.65
N ARG A 419 -1.63 25.12 -6.17
CA ARG A 419 -1.56 26.56 -6.46
C ARG A 419 -1.41 26.83 -7.95
N LEU A 420 -0.51 26.11 -8.62
CA LEU A 420 -0.32 26.23 -10.07
C LEU A 420 -1.59 25.87 -10.85
N ARG A 421 -2.31 24.82 -10.43
CA ARG A 421 -3.59 24.42 -11.04
C ARG A 421 -4.65 25.51 -10.88
N VAL A 422 -4.74 26.16 -9.72
CA VAL A 422 -5.65 27.30 -9.48
C VAL A 422 -5.26 28.48 -10.38
N GLU A 423 -3.98 28.79 -10.53
CA GLU A 423 -3.51 29.88 -11.39
C GLU A 423 -3.78 29.59 -12.88
N GLN A 424 -3.53 28.36 -13.33
CA GLN A 424 -3.91 27.93 -14.68
C GLN A 424 -5.41 28.07 -14.93
N ALA A 425 -6.25 27.74 -13.93
CA ALA A 425 -7.69 27.93 -14.03
C ALA A 425 -8.07 29.41 -14.14
N ARG A 426 -7.40 30.30 -13.40
CA ARG A 426 -7.58 31.76 -13.51
C ARG A 426 -7.20 32.28 -14.89
N LEU A 427 -5.99 31.98 -15.38
CA LEU A 427 -5.53 32.40 -16.70
C LEU A 427 -6.45 31.88 -17.82
N ARG A 428 -6.93 30.65 -17.69
CA ARG A 428 -7.91 30.07 -18.61
C ARG A 428 -9.22 30.86 -18.64
N ASN A 429 -9.70 31.31 -17.48
CA ASN A 429 -10.90 32.15 -17.40
C ASN A 429 -10.64 33.53 -18.00
N THR A 430 -9.52 34.18 -17.68
CA THR A 430 -9.13 35.47 -18.28
C THR A 430 -9.03 35.40 -19.81
N LEU A 431 -8.40 34.36 -20.35
CA LEU A 431 -8.33 34.13 -21.79
C LEU A 431 -9.72 33.93 -22.42
N ARG A 432 -10.65 33.29 -21.70
CA ARG A 432 -12.03 33.12 -22.14
C ARG A 432 -12.77 34.45 -22.15
N ASP A 433 -12.63 35.26 -21.11
CA ASP A 433 -13.27 36.57 -20.99
C ASP A 433 -12.78 37.51 -22.11
N LEU A 434 -11.47 37.51 -22.38
CA LEU A 434 -10.89 38.26 -23.50
C LEU A 434 -11.44 37.81 -24.87
N ALA A 435 -11.63 36.50 -25.07
CA ALA A 435 -12.20 35.96 -26.30
C ALA A 435 -13.70 36.29 -26.47
N GLY A 436 -14.42 36.52 -25.37
CA GLY A 436 -15.84 36.88 -25.37
C GLY A 436 -16.11 38.39 -25.54
N GLN A 437 -15.10 39.24 -25.43
CA GLN A 437 -15.25 40.69 -25.63
C GLN A 437 -15.49 41.03 -27.11
N PRO A 438 -16.34 42.02 -27.42
CA PRO A 438 -16.54 42.49 -28.79
C PRO A 438 -15.22 43.05 -29.35
N PRO A 439 -14.98 42.93 -30.67
CA PRO A 439 -13.74 43.38 -31.29
C PRO A 439 -13.49 44.87 -31.01
N ARG A 440 -12.28 45.20 -30.54
CA ARG A 440 -11.87 46.56 -30.23
C ARG A 440 -11.87 47.43 -31.50
N PRO A 441 -12.35 48.68 -31.45
CA PRO A 441 -12.41 49.55 -32.63
C PRO A 441 -11.02 50.07 -33.03
N GLY A 442 -10.40 49.42 -34.03
CA GLY A 442 -9.15 49.89 -34.65
C GLY A 442 -8.09 48.79 -34.77
N GLN A 443 -7.29 48.84 -35.84
CA GLN A 443 -6.29 47.79 -36.14
C GLN A 443 -5.19 47.68 -35.07
N ALA A 444 -4.73 48.81 -34.52
CA ALA A 444 -3.68 48.83 -33.50
C ALA A 444 -4.16 48.23 -32.16
N GLU A 445 -5.39 48.52 -31.74
CA GLU A 445 -5.96 48.00 -30.49
C GLU A 445 -6.26 46.50 -30.57
N ALA A 446 -6.66 46.02 -31.76
CA ALA A 446 -6.87 44.60 -32.03
C ALA A 446 -5.55 43.81 -32.03
N LEU A 447 -4.47 44.37 -32.57
CA LEU A 447 -3.14 43.75 -32.55
C LEU A 447 -2.60 43.63 -31.11
N ALA A 448 -2.68 44.70 -30.33
CA ALA A 448 -2.26 44.70 -28.92
C ALA A 448 -3.06 43.68 -28.08
N ALA A 449 -4.36 43.51 -28.33
CA ALA A 449 -5.19 42.49 -27.69
C ALA A 449 -4.76 41.06 -28.03
N ALA A 450 -4.37 40.84 -29.30
CA ALA A 450 -3.91 39.54 -29.77
C ALA A 450 -2.56 39.16 -29.15
N GLU A 451 -1.63 40.10 -29.06
CA GLU A 451 -0.34 39.94 -28.40
C GLU A 451 -0.50 39.62 -26.90
N GLU A 452 -1.39 40.34 -26.20
CA GLU A 452 -1.72 40.08 -24.80
C GLU A 452 -2.30 38.67 -24.59
N ALA A 453 -3.23 38.25 -25.47
CA ALA A 453 -3.80 36.90 -25.42
C ALA A 453 -2.75 35.81 -25.72
N GLU A 454 -1.81 36.06 -26.63
CA GLU A 454 -0.71 35.14 -26.92
C GLU A 454 0.26 35.02 -25.74
N ALA A 455 0.61 36.13 -25.10
CA ALA A 455 1.43 36.13 -23.89
C ALA A 455 0.78 35.33 -22.75
N LEU A 456 -0.52 35.51 -22.50
CA LEU A 456 -1.26 34.76 -21.49
C LEU A 456 -1.36 33.26 -21.84
N ARG A 457 -1.48 32.89 -23.13
CA ARG A 457 -1.44 31.48 -23.56
C ARG A 457 -0.07 30.85 -23.29
N GLN A 458 1.01 31.58 -23.56
CA GLN A 458 2.36 31.12 -23.30
C GLN A 458 2.57 30.92 -21.79
N GLN A 459 2.21 31.90 -20.96
CA GLN A 459 2.30 31.80 -19.50
C GLN A 459 1.54 30.58 -18.97
N ARG A 460 0.33 30.30 -19.47
CA ARG A 460 -0.42 29.10 -19.08
C ARG A 460 0.31 27.81 -19.46
N SER A 461 0.90 27.74 -20.67
CA SER A 461 1.68 26.57 -21.10
C SER A 461 2.90 26.33 -20.21
N ASP A 462 3.59 27.39 -19.80
CA ASP A 462 4.77 27.29 -18.92
C ASP A 462 4.38 26.80 -17.51
N LEU A 463 3.25 27.29 -16.97
CA LEU A 463 2.71 26.79 -15.70
C LEU A 463 2.27 25.33 -15.80
N GLU A 464 1.70 24.90 -16.94
CA GLU A 464 1.35 23.49 -17.18
C GLU A 464 2.60 22.60 -17.21
N GLY A 465 3.67 23.03 -17.88
CA GLY A 465 4.95 22.33 -17.87
C GLY A 465 5.54 22.22 -16.46
N THR A 466 5.48 23.31 -15.70
CA THR A 466 5.98 23.34 -14.31
C THR A 466 5.21 22.38 -13.42
N ALA A 467 3.87 22.39 -13.47
CA ALA A 467 3.04 21.48 -12.69
C ALA A 467 3.35 20.00 -13.00
N ARG A 468 3.49 19.64 -14.28
CA ARG A 468 3.88 18.27 -14.69
C ARG A 468 5.26 17.87 -14.15
N SER A 469 6.23 18.80 -14.19
CA SER A 469 7.58 18.52 -13.66
C SER A 469 7.58 18.29 -12.15
N GLN A 470 6.76 19.04 -11.41
CA GLN A 470 6.60 18.89 -9.97
C GLN A 470 5.85 17.61 -9.60
N GLU A 471 4.84 17.23 -10.38
CA GLU A 471 4.15 15.93 -10.23
C GLU A 471 5.11 14.76 -10.42
N ALA A 472 5.95 14.80 -11.45
CA ALA A 472 6.97 13.78 -11.67
C ALA A 472 8.00 13.73 -10.52
N GLU A 473 8.34 14.88 -9.93
CA GLU A 473 9.22 14.93 -8.76
C GLU A 473 8.57 14.35 -7.51
N ILE A 474 7.29 14.64 -7.27
CA ILE A 474 6.51 14.04 -6.18
C ILE A 474 6.53 12.51 -6.30
N ASP A 475 6.34 11.98 -7.51
CA ASP A 475 6.33 10.54 -7.75
C ASP A 475 7.70 9.92 -7.47
N ARG A 476 8.80 10.56 -7.93
CA ARG A 476 10.17 10.12 -7.60
C ARG A 476 10.42 10.08 -6.09
N LEU A 477 10.08 11.15 -5.39
CA LEU A 477 10.29 11.23 -3.94
C LEU A 477 9.46 10.19 -3.18
N ARG A 478 8.27 9.83 -3.67
CA ARG A 478 7.46 8.75 -3.10
C ARG A 478 8.11 7.38 -3.27
N GLU A 479 8.68 7.09 -4.44
CA GLU A 479 9.42 5.85 -4.70
C GLU A 479 10.67 5.74 -3.81
N GLU A 480 11.40 6.84 -3.65
CA GLU A 480 12.54 6.91 -2.74
C GLU A 480 12.12 6.71 -1.28
N ALA A 481 11.05 7.37 -0.84
CA ALA A 481 10.52 7.21 0.52
C ALA A 481 10.03 5.77 0.78
N ALA A 482 9.37 5.13 -0.19
CA ALA A 482 8.96 3.73 -0.09
C ALA A 482 10.17 2.80 0.08
N SER A 483 11.23 3.02 -0.71
CA SER A 483 12.48 2.26 -0.63
C SER A 483 13.17 2.44 0.73
N GLN A 484 13.23 3.68 1.25
CA GLN A 484 13.80 3.98 2.56
C GLN A 484 13.00 3.35 3.71
N ARG A 485 11.66 3.31 3.62
CA ARG A 485 10.81 2.61 4.61
C ARG A 485 11.07 1.12 4.62
N LEU A 486 11.21 0.48 3.44
CA LEU A 486 11.56 -0.93 3.33
C LEU A 486 12.92 -1.22 3.96
N GLU A 487 13.94 -0.40 3.66
CA GLU A 487 15.28 -0.52 4.24
C GLU A 487 15.25 -0.39 5.77
N LEU A 488 14.53 0.61 6.29
CA LEU A 488 14.36 0.82 7.72
C LEU A 488 13.72 -0.40 8.39
N ARG A 489 12.69 -0.99 7.76
CA ARG A 489 11.98 -2.15 8.28
C ARG A 489 12.89 -3.38 8.32
N ARG A 490 13.64 -3.64 7.26
CA ARG A 490 14.65 -4.70 7.20
C ARG A 490 15.73 -4.53 8.26
N ALA A 491 16.30 -3.33 8.39
CA ALA A 491 17.30 -3.05 9.41
C ALA A 491 16.79 -3.31 10.84
N LYS A 492 15.52 -2.99 11.12
CA LYS A 492 14.87 -3.28 12.40
C LYS A 492 14.63 -4.77 12.61
N GLN A 493 14.17 -5.48 11.59
CA GLN A 493 14.01 -6.93 11.63
C GLN A 493 15.35 -7.62 11.87
N ASP A 494 16.42 -7.23 11.16
CA ASP A 494 17.77 -7.80 11.31
C ASP A 494 18.36 -7.55 12.70
N ALA A 495 18.22 -6.32 13.22
CA ALA A 495 18.64 -6.01 14.58
C ALA A 495 17.90 -6.88 15.62
N GLN A 496 16.62 -7.12 15.39
CA GLN A 496 15.79 -7.95 16.26
C GLN A 496 16.11 -9.44 16.14
N ARG A 497 16.33 -9.95 14.92
CA ARG A 497 16.83 -11.30 14.64
C ARG A 497 18.13 -11.55 15.35
N ALA A 498 19.10 -10.65 15.20
CA ALA A 498 20.40 -10.80 15.82
C ALA A 498 20.30 -10.78 17.36
N LYS A 499 19.40 -9.95 17.92
CA LYS A 499 19.08 -9.96 19.36
C LYS A 499 18.43 -11.27 19.81
N ARG A 500 17.58 -11.88 18.97
CA ARG A 500 16.92 -13.17 19.25
C ARG A 500 17.89 -14.34 19.12
N ALA A 501 18.67 -14.39 18.04
CA ALA A 501 19.74 -15.36 17.84
C ALA A 501 20.77 -15.28 18.98
N GLN A 502 21.10 -14.08 19.48
CA GLN A 502 21.98 -13.93 20.65
C GLN A 502 21.37 -14.48 21.95
N ARG A 503 20.03 -14.50 22.07
CA ARG A 503 19.32 -15.14 23.19
C ARG A 503 19.28 -16.67 23.02
N GLU A 504 18.96 -17.15 21.81
CA GLU A 504 18.81 -18.58 21.49
C GLU A 504 20.16 -19.32 21.45
N SER A 505 21.23 -18.70 20.95
CA SER A 505 22.62 -19.21 21.06
C SER A 505 23.20 -19.10 22.47
N GLY A 506 22.51 -18.41 23.36
CA GLY A 506 22.86 -18.22 24.75
C GLY A 506 22.21 -19.25 25.68
N GLU A 507 21.91 -20.47 25.21
CA GLU A 507 21.58 -21.56 26.13
C GLU A 507 22.81 -21.76 27.03
N ALA A 508 22.67 -21.33 28.28
CA ALA A 508 23.78 -21.24 29.22
C ALA A 508 24.41 -22.64 29.35
N PRO A 509 25.72 -22.79 29.11
CA PRO A 509 26.35 -24.10 29.25
C PRO A 509 26.08 -24.61 30.66
N THR A 510 25.77 -25.91 30.79
CA THR A 510 25.64 -26.53 32.10
C THR A 510 27.03 -26.66 32.70
N VAL A 511 27.41 -25.70 33.54
CA VAL A 511 28.72 -25.66 34.21
C VAL A 511 28.66 -26.32 35.58
N TRP A 512 27.48 -26.35 36.20
CA TRP A 512 27.25 -26.94 37.51
C TRP A 512 26.18 -28.04 37.46
N SER A 513 26.41 -29.13 38.20
CA SER A 513 25.42 -30.20 38.38
C SER A 513 24.32 -29.84 39.38
N ASP A 514 24.62 -28.92 40.29
CA ASP A 514 23.65 -28.38 41.24
C ASP A 514 22.80 -27.28 40.57
N PRO A 515 21.47 -27.45 40.44
CA PRO A 515 20.60 -26.51 39.72
C PRO A 515 20.63 -25.09 40.29
N GLU A 516 20.80 -24.94 41.61
CA GLU A 516 20.84 -23.63 42.26
C GLU A 516 22.16 -22.91 41.99
N ARG A 517 23.30 -23.59 42.08
CA ARG A 517 24.59 -23.05 41.63
C ARG A 517 24.60 -22.69 40.14
N GLN A 518 23.99 -23.54 39.30
CA GLN A 518 23.85 -23.25 37.87
C GLN A 518 23.05 -21.97 37.65
N PHE A 519 21.90 -21.83 38.31
CA PHE A 519 21.07 -20.63 38.21
C PHE A 519 21.79 -19.37 38.72
N ARG A 520 22.51 -19.46 39.84
CA ARG A 520 23.29 -18.31 40.36
C ARG A 520 24.39 -17.89 39.39
N TRP A 521 25.07 -18.86 38.78
CA TRP A 521 26.08 -18.59 37.75
C TRP A 521 25.47 -17.89 36.54
N GLU A 522 24.29 -18.33 36.08
CA GLU A 522 23.54 -17.67 34.97
C GLU A 522 23.22 -16.20 35.29
N VAL A 523 22.76 -15.91 36.52
CA VAL A 523 22.49 -14.54 36.99
C VAL A 523 23.76 -13.69 37.02
N GLU A 524 24.88 -14.26 37.48
CA GLU A 524 26.17 -13.57 37.49
C GLU A 524 26.65 -13.23 36.07
N GLN A 525 26.57 -14.18 35.14
CA GLN A 525 26.92 -13.95 33.73
C GLN A 525 26.02 -12.90 33.10
N ALA A 526 24.71 -12.98 33.33
CA ALA A 526 23.76 -12.01 32.83
C ALA A 526 24.06 -10.60 33.37
N TRP A 527 24.33 -10.44 34.66
CA TRP A 527 24.76 -9.16 35.23
C TRP A 527 26.05 -8.65 34.59
N ALA A 528 27.06 -9.52 34.43
CA ALA A 528 28.36 -9.15 33.90
C ALA A 528 28.27 -8.61 32.45
N VAL A 529 27.35 -9.15 31.65
CA VAL A 529 27.12 -8.78 30.24
C VAL A 529 26.15 -7.61 30.07
N ARG A 530 25.12 -7.52 30.93
CA ARG A 530 24.04 -6.51 30.84
C ARG A 530 24.43 -5.18 31.41
N ILE A 531 25.19 -5.16 32.52
CA ILE A 531 25.58 -3.93 33.19
C ILE A 531 26.95 -3.48 32.66
N PRO A 532 27.05 -2.30 32.02
CA PRO A 532 28.34 -1.77 31.56
C PRO A 532 29.35 -1.69 32.69
N ALA A 533 30.64 -1.92 32.39
CA ALA A 533 31.69 -1.94 33.42
C ALA A 533 31.73 -0.66 34.29
N ALA A 534 31.43 0.50 33.69
CA ALA A 534 31.36 1.78 34.38
C ALA A 534 30.17 1.92 35.35
N GLU A 535 29.08 1.18 35.12
CA GLU A 535 27.86 1.23 35.96
C GLU A 535 27.84 0.15 37.04
N LYS A 536 28.72 -0.87 36.97
CA LYS A 536 28.81 -1.93 37.98
C LYS A 536 28.99 -1.43 39.42
N PRO A 537 29.74 -0.33 39.70
CA PRO A 537 29.84 0.22 41.05
C PRO A 537 28.52 0.79 41.59
N SER A 538 27.68 1.39 40.74
CA SER A 538 26.37 1.94 41.15
C SER A 538 25.27 0.87 41.12
N LEU A 539 25.45 -0.19 40.34
CA LEU A 539 24.52 -1.32 40.19
C LEU A 539 25.21 -2.66 40.49
N PRO A 540 25.71 -2.86 41.72
CA PRO A 540 26.33 -4.13 42.09
C PRO A 540 25.29 -5.23 42.12
N LEU A 541 25.69 -6.45 41.75
CA LEU A 541 24.88 -7.64 41.98
C LEU A 541 24.85 -7.92 43.49
N ARG A 542 23.77 -7.53 44.16
CA ARG A 542 23.62 -7.76 45.62
C ARG A 542 23.24 -9.20 45.89
N GLU A 543 23.41 -9.61 47.14
CA GLU A 543 22.97 -10.93 47.61
C GLU A 543 21.45 -11.08 47.42
N TYR A 544 21.03 -12.30 47.09
CA TYR A 544 19.63 -12.73 46.98
C TYR A 544 19.53 -14.21 47.38
N VAL A 545 18.36 -14.60 47.88
CA VAL A 545 18.08 -15.98 48.32
C VAL A 545 17.19 -16.67 47.28
N VAL A 546 17.50 -17.91 46.92
CA VAL A 546 16.62 -18.76 46.12
C VAL A 546 15.85 -19.63 47.11
N LEU A 547 14.53 -19.44 47.25
CA LEU A 547 13.74 -20.26 48.17
C LEU A 547 13.50 -21.66 47.59
N PRO A 548 13.29 -22.68 48.45
CA PRO A 548 12.87 -24.00 48.02
C PRO A 548 11.61 -23.92 47.15
N GLY A 549 11.62 -24.61 46.00
CA GLY A 549 10.52 -24.61 45.03
C GLY A 549 10.57 -23.52 43.96
N PHE A 550 11.45 -22.52 44.06
CA PHE A 550 11.58 -21.50 43.01
C PHE A 550 11.99 -22.11 41.66
N LEU A 551 13.04 -22.93 41.66
CA LEU A 551 13.56 -23.56 40.44
C LEU A 551 12.59 -24.60 39.87
N ASP A 552 11.85 -25.29 40.74
CA ASP A 552 10.81 -26.23 40.32
C ASP A 552 9.67 -25.49 39.64
N SER A 553 9.18 -24.39 40.23
CA SER A 553 8.14 -23.55 39.62
C SER A 553 8.56 -22.93 38.28
N LEU A 554 9.87 -22.61 38.14
CA LEU A 554 10.44 -22.14 36.88
C LEU A 554 10.45 -23.25 35.81
N ALA A 555 10.79 -24.47 36.19
CA ALA A 555 10.78 -25.62 35.28
C ALA A 555 9.36 -26.03 34.85
N GLU A 556 8.40 -25.94 35.76
CA GLU A 556 6.98 -26.27 35.52
C GLU A 556 6.26 -25.22 34.67
N THR A 557 6.69 -23.96 34.72
CA THR A 557 6.04 -22.86 34.00
C THR A 557 6.45 -22.82 32.53
N ALA A 558 5.69 -23.49 31.67
CA ALA A 558 5.87 -23.41 30.21
C ALA A 558 5.56 -22.01 29.65
N GLY A 559 6.18 -21.65 28.51
CA GLY A 559 5.89 -20.42 27.78
C GLY A 559 6.65 -19.17 28.27
N ILE A 560 7.70 -19.37 29.07
CA ILE A 560 8.66 -18.32 29.42
C ILE A 560 10.09 -18.84 29.26
N ASP A 561 10.94 -18.03 28.66
CA ASP A 561 12.36 -18.37 28.49
C ASP A 561 13.14 -18.18 29.80
N ARG A 562 13.99 -19.15 30.14
CA ARG A 562 14.80 -19.11 31.38
C ARG A 562 15.69 -17.87 31.45
N SER A 563 16.30 -17.44 30.33
CA SER A 563 17.13 -16.24 30.28
C SER A 563 16.34 -14.98 30.63
N LYS A 564 15.04 -14.93 30.30
CA LYS A 564 14.15 -13.81 30.65
C LYS A 564 13.93 -13.73 32.16
N VAL A 565 13.87 -14.87 32.84
CA VAL A 565 13.75 -14.95 34.30
C VAL A 565 15.05 -14.51 34.96
N VAL A 566 16.19 -15.00 34.46
CA VAL A 566 17.54 -14.58 34.90
C VAL A 566 17.71 -13.06 34.78
N ASP A 567 17.32 -12.47 33.64
CA ASP A 567 17.33 -11.02 33.43
C ASP A 567 16.55 -10.24 34.50
N VAL A 568 15.38 -10.74 34.89
CA VAL A 568 14.54 -10.10 35.91
C VAL A 568 15.15 -10.24 37.29
N VAL A 569 15.76 -11.38 37.59
CA VAL A 569 16.49 -11.58 38.84
C VAL A 569 17.68 -10.63 38.96
N VAL A 570 18.38 -10.33 37.86
CA VAL A 570 19.41 -9.26 37.86
C VAL A 570 18.79 -7.90 38.21
N ASP A 571 17.63 -7.56 37.63
CA ASP A 571 16.94 -6.29 37.94
C ASP A 571 16.51 -6.24 39.43
N ILE A 572 16.08 -7.37 40.02
CA ILE A 572 15.74 -7.49 41.45
C ILE A 572 16.98 -7.34 42.33
N ALA A 573 18.03 -8.10 42.05
CA ALA A 573 19.27 -8.11 42.83
C ALA A 573 20.03 -6.78 42.76
N THR A 574 19.89 -6.02 41.67
CA THR A 574 20.45 -4.65 41.57
C THR A 574 19.53 -3.58 42.18
N GLY A 575 18.28 -3.92 42.51
CA GLY A 575 17.28 -3.00 43.05
C GLY A 575 16.54 -2.17 42.00
N ARG A 576 16.89 -2.29 40.70
CA ARG A 576 16.28 -1.54 39.59
C ARG A 576 14.89 -2.00 39.20
N VAL A 577 14.43 -3.14 39.72
CA VAL A 577 13.14 -3.73 39.37
C VAL A 577 11.95 -2.78 39.60
N HIS A 578 12.09 -1.80 40.49
CA HIS A 578 11.08 -0.77 40.76
C HIS A 578 11.13 0.42 39.79
N ASP A 579 12.26 0.64 39.14
CA ASP A 579 12.50 1.79 38.25
C ASP A 579 12.14 1.51 36.79
N ILE A 580 11.84 0.25 36.46
CA ILE A 580 11.57 -0.20 35.08
C ILE A 580 10.05 -0.35 34.90
N PRO A 581 9.36 0.55 34.17
CA PRO A 581 7.90 0.51 34.03
C PRO A 581 7.38 -0.80 33.44
N ALA A 582 8.15 -1.39 32.51
CA ALA A 582 7.84 -2.67 31.88
C ALA A 582 7.88 -3.89 32.84
N ARG A 583 8.27 -3.70 34.11
CA ARG A 583 8.27 -4.77 35.11
C ARG A 583 6.97 -4.84 35.91
N GLU A 584 6.09 -3.83 35.83
CA GLU A 584 4.82 -3.77 36.58
C GLU A 584 4.97 -4.29 38.02
N THR A 585 6.01 -3.81 38.71
CA THR A 585 6.41 -4.32 40.02
C THR A 585 5.46 -3.82 41.09
N HIS A 586 4.66 -4.72 41.64
CA HIS A 586 3.62 -4.39 42.63
C HIS A 586 3.62 -5.37 43.79
N GLN A 587 3.23 -4.89 44.97
CA GLN A 587 3.03 -5.78 46.13
C GLN A 587 1.89 -6.76 45.84
N LEU A 588 2.13 -8.04 46.10
CA LEU A 588 1.13 -9.09 45.96
C LEU A 588 0.11 -8.93 47.09
N ARG A 589 -1.18 -8.84 46.75
CA ARG A 589 -2.27 -8.62 47.71
C ARG A 589 -3.04 -9.91 47.97
N SER A 590 -3.68 -10.00 49.14
CA SER A 590 -4.46 -11.18 49.55
C SER A 590 -5.84 -11.28 48.87
N GLY A 591 -6.25 -10.29 48.08
CA GLY A 591 -7.52 -10.22 47.34
C GLY A 591 -7.60 -8.99 46.44
N ASP A 592 -8.77 -8.75 45.84
CA ASP A 592 -9.00 -7.60 44.94
C ASP A 592 -9.19 -6.27 45.68
N GLY A 593 -8.85 -5.16 45.00
CA GLY A 593 -9.32 -3.81 45.34
C GLY A 593 -9.04 -3.32 46.77
N GLY A 594 -7.78 -3.07 47.12
CA GLY A 594 -7.40 -2.41 48.39
C GLY A 594 -7.08 -3.36 49.55
N ALA A 595 -7.08 -4.68 49.32
CA ALA A 595 -6.60 -5.67 50.28
C ALA A 595 -5.14 -5.41 50.68
N PRO A 596 -4.76 -5.72 51.95
CA PRO A 596 -3.39 -5.53 52.42
C PRO A 596 -2.41 -6.38 51.60
N ALA A 597 -1.18 -5.88 51.49
CA ALA A 597 -0.08 -6.64 50.93
C ALA A 597 0.12 -7.92 51.73
N ARG A 598 0.48 -9.01 51.04
CA ARG A 598 0.87 -10.26 51.68
C ARG A 598 2.19 -10.04 52.41
N THR A 599 2.15 -10.21 53.72
CA THR A 599 3.31 -10.14 54.60
C THR A 599 3.51 -11.46 55.33
N ARG A 600 4.77 -11.82 55.60
CA ARG A 600 5.18 -12.97 56.40
C ARG A 600 5.42 -12.52 57.85
N GLU A 601 5.44 -13.46 58.81
CA GLU A 601 5.62 -13.18 60.25
C GLU A 601 6.91 -12.42 60.59
N ASP A 602 7.93 -12.52 59.74
CA ASP A 602 9.21 -11.81 59.87
C ASP A 602 9.21 -10.40 59.23
N GLY A 603 8.05 -9.93 58.78
CA GLY A 603 7.87 -8.62 58.16
C GLY A 603 8.19 -8.57 56.67
N ALA A 604 8.52 -9.70 56.03
CA ALA A 604 8.77 -9.72 54.59
C ALA A 604 7.50 -9.45 53.78
N THR A 605 7.58 -8.54 52.81
CA THR A 605 6.46 -8.22 51.91
C THR A 605 6.63 -8.97 50.59
N CYS A 606 5.56 -9.61 50.11
CA CYS A 606 5.58 -10.28 48.81
C CYS A 606 5.36 -9.28 47.67
N TRP A 607 6.19 -9.38 46.65
CA TRP A 607 6.14 -8.60 45.43
C TRP A 607 5.94 -9.51 44.23
N ARG A 608 5.27 -8.96 43.22
CA ARG A 608 5.00 -9.61 41.96
C ARG A 608 5.52 -8.74 40.82
N VAL A 609 6.24 -9.37 39.89
CA VAL A 609 6.95 -8.73 38.78
C VAL A 609 6.53 -9.38 37.47
N ALA A 610 6.22 -8.58 36.46
CA ALA A 610 5.90 -9.05 35.13
C ALA A 610 7.14 -9.59 34.39
N LEU A 611 7.03 -10.82 33.89
CA LEU A 611 7.98 -11.41 32.94
C LEU A 611 7.56 -11.13 31.49
N GLN A 612 6.24 -11.01 31.27
CA GLN A 612 5.56 -10.69 30.02
C GLN A 612 4.46 -9.64 30.27
N ILE A 613 4.19 -8.78 29.28
CA ILE A 613 3.14 -7.76 29.32
C ILE A 613 2.23 -7.99 28.10
N ASN A 614 0.95 -7.61 28.20
CA ASN A 614 -0.02 -7.68 27.09
C ASN A 614 -0.20 -9.09 26.48
N THR A 615 0.06 -10.14 27.26
CA THR A 615 -0.06 -11.54 26.85
C THR A 615 -1.13 -12.24 27.69
N PRO A 616 -2.08 -12.97 27.08
CA PRO A 616 -3.02 -13.81 27.84
C PRO A 616 -2.27 -14.79 28.74
N SER A 617 -2.68 -14.89 30.00
CA SER A 617 -2.00 -15.71 31.02
C SER A 617 -0.52 -15.35 31.18
N ALA A 618 -0.18 -14.05 31.18
CA ALA A 618 1.20 -13.58 31.31
C ALA A 618 1.92 -14.19 32.51
N ARG A 619 3.20 -14.54 32.36
CA ARG A 619 4.00 -15.09 33.47
C ARG A 619 4.53 -13.98 34.36
N ARG A 620 4.58 -14.26 35.66
CA ARG A 620 5.04 -13.33 36.70
C ARG A 620 5.96 -14.05 37.66
N LEU A 621 6.93 -13.31 38.19
CA LEU A 621 7.85 -13.77 39.23
C LEU A 621 7.40 -13.19 40.58
N HIS A 622 7.33 -14.04 41.60
CA HIS A 622 7.08 -13.66 42.99
C HIS A 622 8.37 -13.68 43.80
N PHE A 623 8.60 -12.63 44.58
CA PHE A 623 9.73 -12.57 45.52
C PHE A 623 9.30 -11.90 46.82
N TRP A 624 9.94 -12.28 47.92
CA TRP A 624 9.77 -11.64 49.22
C TRP A 624 10.87 -10.61 49.42
N GLN A 625 10.51 -9.46 49.97
CA GLN A 625 11.45 -8.43 50.38
C GLN A 625 11.38 -8.27 51.90
N PRO A 626 12.27 -8.92 52.67
CA PRO A 626 12.38 -8.68 54.10
C PRO A 626 13.05 -7.32 54.38
N PRO A 627 12.66 -6.62 55.46
CA PRO A 627 13.25 -5.34 55.82
C PRO A 627 14.76 -5.47 56.09
N GLY A 628 15.59 -4.73 55.34
CA GLY A 628 17.03 -4.69 55.54
C GLY A 628 17.77 -6.00 55.19
N ARG A 629 17.12 -6.95 54.51
CA ARG A 629 17.71 -8.22 54.07
C ARG A 629 17.64 -8.40 52.56
N PRO A 630 18.45 -9.32 51.99
CA PRO A 630 18.36 -9.73 50.59
C PRO A 630 16.94 -10.10 50.16
N PRO A 631 16.54 -9.81 48.91
CA PRO A 631 15.31 -10.34 48.34
C PRO A 631 15.36 -11.87 48.25
N GLU A 632 14.22 -12.52 48.49
CA GLU A 632 14.07 -13.97 48.46
C GLU A 632 13.16 -14.37 47.28
N LEU A 633 13.71 -15.05 46.28
CA LEU A 633 12.99 -15.51 45.09
C LEU A 633 12.06 -16.67 45.46
N SER A 634 10.77 -16.52 45.21
CA SER A 634 9.73 -17.43 45.70
C SER A 634 9.24 -18.38 44.62
N SER A 635 8.64 -17.85 43.54
CA SER A 635 8.14 -18.68 42.45
C SER A 635 7.98 -17.93 41.11
N VAL A 636 7.81 -18.70 40.03
CA VAL A 636 7.36 -18.23 38.71
C VAL A 636 5.99 -18.83 38.43
N ARG A 637 5.01 -17.98 38.09
CA ARG A 637 3.59 -18.34 38.03
C ARG A 637 2.86 -17.60 36.91
N LEU A 638 1.61 -17.99 36.64
CA LEU A 638 0.69 -17.23 35.78
C LEU A 638 0.15 -15.99 36.51
N HIS A 639 -0.29 -14.98 35.76
CA HIS A 639 -0.81 -13.72 36.29
C HIS A 639 -1.91 -13.90 37.35
N ASP A 640 -2.79 -14.88 37.16
CA ASP A 640 -3.97 -15.12 37.98
C ASP A 640 -3.70 -16.06 39.15
N ASP A 641 -2.47 -16.58 39.26
CA ASP A 641 -2.03 -17.34 40.43
C ASP A 641 -1.41 -16.37 41.43
N PHE A 642 -2.03 -16.26 42.60
CA PHE A 642 -1.62 -15.39 43.70
C PHE A 642 -0.90 -16.15 44.82
N GLN A 643 -0.50 -17.40 44.57
CA GLN A 643 0.32 -18.17 45.50
C GLN A 643 1.80 -17.79 45.32
N PRO A 644 2.46 -17.24 46.37
CA PRO A 644 3.86 -16.89 46.32
C PRO A 644 4.76 -18.13 46.21
#